data_AF-A0A8H6M4E5-F1
#
_entry.id   AF-A0A8H6M4E5-F1
#
_cell.length_a   1.000
_cell.length_b   1.000
_cell.length_c   1.000
_cell.angle_alpha   90.00
_cell.angle_beta   90.00
_cell.angle_gamma   90.00
#
_symmetry.space_group_name_H-M   'P 1'
#
loop_
_entity.id
_entity.type
_entity.pdbx_description
1 polymer ?
#
loop_
_entity_poly.entity_id
_entity_poly.type
_entity_poly.pdbx_seq_one_letter_code
_entity_poly.pdbx_strand_id
1 'polypeptide(L)'
;MAHQSPMISIPKKGTDEVDWTTPIRNLIAQSYGESPDNYAAECAALQRCRQDAVRGAGSDITARDLLYKYFGQLELLELRFSEIRVNFPWRDAFTNKLITQTSIAYEKASILFQIAATHSSIAIAQSRAFYYLRTCAGMLNYINENFLHAPSTDLSRDVVKFLVNIILAQATEVFFEKCVDEKKASALVSKVASQGASMYASLNEEVKEFMGKGIFDRNWVSLLQIKAKYFGSLAQYHRALADDAAGKHGDALVRFIQSETLAKEANRLATSFASMFVSTMSPTLPPDAGTSIQDRTKAHMVICTDKKNDAQRENDLIYNAVLTAPEALPVIDKVAVATPIHIHDVYGAPEVQKTIGQDIFIRLVPLSVHESASVYSEEKAKLVRGEVERADATEGEARSAIDGLGIKESLVRFKAMAEGEVEGSEEVPVEVRRWKEDISVIEEREGVDSLMAQLNNLKANVQRELEGVTRDLDVETRDCETMRVKYEHLWSQAPSATLTKTLRADLKSHYAALEAAGASDQQVVNLWTAVRGDINLLRSPQLEDLFRAEAGSSTNNNLLDLDVGNEADDARERAKIGSYVEQVESALKRLNLISRERSEVIRDLKDKIQNDDVSHLLLLNRRNTGVEPAIFAKELEKFKPYQQRLTATIHHQEVAIQELGGLWKSLKDLAGRGPGARKWDEREKRKKDTVKRFSRARDVYMEVRDGLAKGLQFYTELTGLTVKLRENARAYISDRKAERDALVAKLELEKKLSAPSHAPAKPPLPPPPSKSSLDASFASLSLGDAPPAQSQPWQGAGSPYSQQYGQQQQQPPQPAQSPGAGQYSPSPYQYNTQPGPPPPPPSHQHQYSGSFNSLPPPPPPPQQQQQQQPQRQSSYLPPPPPRPVTQSSYTPSAPASDPAPPPPPPPGGGASGAYGNAGSPPPPPPPPPQQRQYYYAPPQPSPGQGGYQGYGEQSQLQVPPPQQGQQQGQQQGQYGAFPPPPPPQQQQQYGYQQQQPYGYGGPQYGQGN
;
A
#
# COMPACT_ATOMS: atom_id res chain seq x y z
N MET A 1 -0.55 -51.25 -26.49
CA MET A 1 -1.28 -50.26 -25.68
C MET A 1 -2.74 -50.33 -26.08
N ALA A 2 -3.70 -50.13 -25.17
CA ALA A 2 -5.10 -49.97 -25.59
C ALA A 2 -5.28 -48.57 -26.19
N HIS A 3 -5.90 -48.46 -27.37
CA HIS A 3 -6.11 -47.17 -28.03
C HIS A 3 -7.04 -46.30 -27.16
N GLN A 4 -6.59 -45.07 -26.87
CA GLN A 4 -7.30 -44.16 -25.97
C GLN A 4 -8.45 -43.49 -26.71
N SER A 5 -9.62 -43.43 -26.07
CA SER A 5 -10.81 -42.80 -26.66
C SER A 5 -10.50 -41.36 -27.10
N PRO A 6 -10.66 -41.00 -28.39
CA PRO A 6 -10.26 -39.69 -28.89
C PRO A 6 -11.14 -38.59 -28.29
N MET A 7 -10.56 -37.41 -28.09
CA MET A 7 -11.20 -36.27 -27.46
C MET A 7 -11.19 -35.05 -28.37
N ILE A 8 -12.21 -34.20 -28.23
CA ILE A 8 -12.26 -32.91 -28.88
C ILE A 8 -11.39 -31.94 -28.06
N SER A 9 -10.42 -31.31 -28.72
CA SER A 9 -9.72 -30.13 -28.20
C SER A 9 -10.39 -28.85 -28.70
N ILE A 10 -10.41 -27.81 -27.88
CA ILE A 10 -10.89 -26.49 -28.29
C ILE A 10 -9.76 -25.78 -29.09
N PRO A 11 -10.03 -25.29 -30.31
CA PRO A 11 -9.01 -24.60 -31.11
C PRO A 11 -8.57 -23.29 -30.45
N LYS A 12 -7.31 -22.91 -30.64
CA LYS A 12 -6.77 -21.63 -30.17
C LYS A 12 -7.22 -20.49 -31.08
N LYS A 13 -7.64 -19.37 -30.50
CA LYS A 13 -7.85 -18.10 -31.22
C LYS A 13 -6.51 -17.58 -31.76
N GLY A 14 -6.51 -17.01 -32.95
CA GLY A 14 -5.40 -16.18 -33.43
C GLY A 14 -5.55 -14.73 -32.98
N THR A 15 -4.46 -13.98 -32.88
CA THR A 15 -4.48 -12.52 -32.69
C THR A 15 -3.21 -11.93 -33.29
N ASP A 16 -3.32 -10.71 -33.80
CA ASP A 16 -2.21 -9.96 -34.36
C ASP A 16 -1.53 -9.13 -33.25
N GLU A 17 -0.45 -8.40 -33.55
CA GLU A 17 0.20 -7.55 -32.55
C GLU A 17 -0.62 -6.29 -32.21
N VAL A 18 -0.46 -5.84 -30.96
CA VAL A 18 -1.17 -4.73 -30.33
C VAL A 18 -0.14 -3.85 -29.65
N ASP A 19 -0.29 -2.53 -29.69
CA ASP A 19 0.54 -1.62 -28.89
C ASP A 19 -0.17 -1.25 -27.58
N TRP A 20 0.36 -1.73 -26.46
CA TRP A 20 -0.02 -1.26 -25.13
C TRP A 20 0.63 0.08 -24.74
N THR A 21 1.73 0.45 -25.38
CA THR A 21 2.64 1.52 -24.95
C THR A 21 2.03 2.90 -25.17
N THR A 22 1.54 3.20 -26.37
CA THR A 22 0.97 4.53 -26.67
C THR A 22 -0.30 4.82 -25.88
N PRO A 23 -1.28 3.90 -25.77
CA PRO A 23 -2.51 4.16 -25.01
C PRO A 23 -2.26 4.34 -23.50
N ILE A 24 -1.41 3.51 -22.88
CA ILE A 24 -1.06 3.64 -21.46
C ILE A 24 -0.29 4.94 -21.21
N ARG A 25 0.69 5.31 -22.04
CA ARG A 25 1.42 6.57 -21.90
C ARG A 25 0.51 7.80 -21.94
N ASN A 26 -0.43 7.83 -22.89
CA ASN A 26 -1.43 8.91 -22.98
C ASN A 26 -2.32 8.96 -21.73
N LEU A 27 -2.72 7.81 -21.20
CA LEU A 27 -3.58 7.72 -20.03
C LEU A 27 -2.85 8.08 -18.71
N ILE A 28 -1.55 7.78 -18.59
CA ILE A 28 -0.71 8.27 -17.48
C ILE A 28 -0.65 9.80 -17.50
N ALA A 29 -0.34 10.40 -18.66
CA ALA A 29 -0.30 11.86 -18.79
C ALA A 29 -1.64 12.53 -18.46
N GLN A 30 -2.78 11.91 -18.84
CA GLN A 30 -4.11 12.49 -18.66
C GLN A 30 -4.72 12.24 -17.27
N SER A 31 -4.51 11.06 -16.67
CA SER A 31 -5.17 10.68 -15.40
C SER A 31 -4.28 10.87 -14.16
N TYR A 32 -2.96 10.97 -14.33
CA TYR A 32 -2.01 11.10 -13.21
C TYR A 32 -1.17 12.40 -13.30
N GLY A 33 -1.05 13.01 -14.49
CA GLY A 33 -0.24 14.22 -14.70
C GLY A 33 1.28 13.98 -14.64
N GLU A 34 1.71 12.73 -14.48
CA GLU A 34 3.12 12.32 -14.44
C GLU A 34 3.73 12.19 -15.85
N SER A 35 5.06 12.28 -15.92
CA SER A 35 5.81 12.02 -17.15
C SER A 35 5.66 10.55 -17.58
N PRO A 36 5.12 10.24 -18.78
CA PRO A 36 4.94 8.86 -19.23
C PRO A 36 6.24 8.08 -19.43
N ASP A 37 7.38 8.78 -19.55
CA ASP A 37 8.71 8.14 -19.64
C ASP A 37 9.14 7.48 -18.33
N ASN A 38 8.62 7.93 -17.18
CA ASN A 38 8.87 7.32 -15.88
C ASN A 38 8.40 5.86 -15.82
N TYR A 39 7.47 5.45 -16.68
CA TYR A 39 6.83 4.12 -16.70
C TYR A 39 7.09 3.35 -18.01
N ALA A 40 8.12 3.76 -18.77
CA ALA A 40 8.46 3.14 -20.04
C ALA A 40 8.84 1.64 -19.91
N ALA A 41 9.50 1.27 -18.81
CA ALA A 41 9.91 -0.10 -18.52
C ALA A 41 8.69 -1.00 -18.21
N GLU A 42 7.75 -0.51 -17.42
CA GLU A 42 6.48 -1.17 -17.10
C GLU A 42 5.62 -1.41 -18.35
N CYS A 43 5.51 -0.39 -19.22
CA CYS A 43 4.80 -0.54 -20.50
C CYS A 43 5.44 -1.61 -21.38
N ALA A 44 6.78 -1.62 -21.50
CA ALA A 44 7.51 -2.64 -22.25
C ALA A 44 7.40 -4.05 -21.61
N ALA A 45 7.31 -4.13 -20.28
CA ALA A 45 7.11 -5.39 -19.57
C ALA A 45 5.70 -5.97 -19.80
N LEU A 46 4.65 -5.14 -19.80
CA LEU A 46 3.29 -5.57 -20.17
C LEU A 46 3.22 -6.01 -21.64
N GLN A 47 3.82 -5.23 -22.54
CA GLN A 47 3.89 -5.54 -23.97
C GLN A 47 4.56 -6.91 -24.21
N ARG A 48 5.70 -7.15 -23.57
CA ARG A 48 6.37 -8.46 -23.60
C ARG A 48 5.51 -9.56 -22.99
N CYS A 49 4.85 -9.31 -21.85
CA CYS A 49 3.97 -10.28 -21.21
C CYS A 49 2.80 -10.71 -22.11
N ARG A 50 2.23 -9.79 -22.93
CA ARG A 50 1.27 -10.16 -23.99
C ARG A 50 1.96 -11.02 -25.05
N GLN A 51 3.10 -10.58 -25.58
CA GLN A 51 3.81 -11.29 -26.65
C GLN A 51 4.17 -12.72 -26.23
N ASP A 52 4.69 -12.93 -25.03
CA ASP A 52 5.05 -14.25 -24.51
C ASP A 52 3.81 -15.15 -24.34
N ALA A 53 2.73 -14.62 -23.77
CA ALA A 53 1.47 -15.37 -23.56
C ALA A 53 0.73 -15.71 -24.86
N VAL A 54 0.87 -14.89 -25.90
CA VAL A 54 0.18 -15.03 -27.19
C VAL A 54 1.00 -15.81 -28.22
N ARG A 55 2.32 -15.58 -28.29
CA ARG A 55 3.24 -16.25 -29.23
C ARG A 55 3.91 -17.50 -28.65
N GLY A 56 3.68 -17.82 -27.37
CA GLY A 56 4.12 -19.07 -26.74
C GLY A 56 3.55 -20.28 -27.49
N ALA A 57 4.33 -20.82 -28.43
CA ALA A 57 3.87 -21.80 -29.42
C ALA A 57 3.62 -23.22 -28.86
N GLY A 58 3.71 -23.40 -27.55
CA GLY A 58 3.41 -24.65 -26.86
C GLY A 58 1.92 -24.85 -26.58
N SER A 59 1.51 -26.11 -26.43
CA SER A 59 0.22 -26.50 -25.82
C SER A 59 0.48 -27.23 -24.50
N ASP A 60 1.34 -26.63 -23.70
CA ASP A 60 2.04 -27.22 -22.56
C ASP A 60 1.87 -26.37 -21.28
N ILE A 61 2.49 -26.82 -20.19
CA ILE A 61 2.42 -26.13 -18.89
C ILE A 61 3.02 -24.71 -18.97
N THR A 62 4.08 -24.49 -19.75
CA THR A 62 4.68 -23.15 -19.87
C THR A 62 3.74 -22.18 -20.60
N ALA A 63 3.02 -22.61 -21.65
CA ALA A 63 1.99 -21.77 -22.28
C ALA A 63 0.84 -21.43 -21.32
N ARG A 64 0.38 -22.39 -20.49
CA ARG A 64 -0.60 -22.13 -19.41
C ARG A 64 -0.12 -21.04 -18.45
N ASP A 65 1.12 -21.14 -18.00
CA ASP A 65 1.69 -20.26 -16.97
C ASP A 65 1.90 -18.83 -17.47
N LEU A 66 2.31 -18.67 -18.73
CA LEU A 66 2.40 -17.35 -19.39
C LEU A 66 1.01 -16.70 -19.56
N LEU A 67 -0.02 -17.49 -19.94
CA LEU A 67 -1.39 -17.01 -20.05
C LEU A 67 -2.00 -16.62 -18.69
N TYR A 68 -1.79 -17.42 -17.65
CA TYR A 68 -2.19 -17.09 -16.27
C TYR A 68 -1.53 -15.80 -15.79
N LYS A 69 -0.22 -15.64 -16.03
CA LYS A 69 0.50 -14.42 -15.70
C LYS A 69 -0.09 -13.20 -16.41
N TYR A 70 -0.31 -13.27 -17.72
CA TYR A 70 -0.85 -12.14 -18.47
C TYR A 70 -2.29 -11.80 -18.02
N PHE A 71 -3.16 -12.79 -17.80
CA PHE A 71 -4.51 -12.53 -17.27
C PHE A 71 -4.48 -11.88 -15.88
N GLY A 72 -3.65 -12.39 -14.95
CA GLY A 72 -3.50 -11.80 -13.62
C GLY A 72 -3.00 -10.36 -13.66
N GLN A 73 -2.07 -10.04 -14.56
CA GLN A 73 -1.61 -8.66 -14.77
C GLN A 73 -2.68 -7.77 -15.42
N LEU A 74 -3.59 -8.32 -16.26
CA LEU A 74 -4.76 -7.58 -16.78
C LEU A 74 -5.84 -7.32 -15.72
N GLU A 75 -5.99 -8.20 -14.72
CA GLU A 75 -6.81 -7.91 -13.53
C GLU A 75 -6.23 -6.73 -12.73
N LEU A 76 -4.94 -6.79 -12.41
CA LEU A 76 -4.23 -5.73 -11.66
C LEU A 76 -4.22 -4.37 -12.42
N LEU A 77 -4.08 -4.40 -13.75
CA LEU A 77 -4.13 -3.22 -14.61
C LEU A 77 -5.50 -2.51 -14.57
N GLU A 78 -6.60 -3.27 -14.56
CA GLU A 78 -7.97 -2.73 -14.53
C GLU A 78 -8.32 -2.09 -13.17
N LEU A 79 -7.71 -2.54 -12.07
CA LEU A 79 -7.83 -1.87 -10.77
C LEU A 79 -7.22 -0.46 -10.79
N ARG A 80 -6.24 -0.20 -11.67
CA ARG A 80 -5.57 1.09 -11.84
C ARG A 80 -6.29 1.97 -12.86
N PHE A 81 -6.61 1.43 -14.03
CA PHE A 81 -7.23 2.18 -15.13
C PHE A 81 -8.67 1.71 -15.41
N SER A 82 -9.65 2.57 -15.15
CA SER A 82 -11.08 2.27 -15.33
C SER A 82 -11.54 2.20 -16.79
N GLU A 83 -10.88 2.94 -17.69
CA GLU A 83 -11.09 2.85 -19.14
C GLU A 83 -9.74 2.96 -19.87
N ILE A 84 -9.22 1.86 -20.42
CA ILE A 84 -8.18 1.91 -21.46
C ILE A 84 -8.82 1.51 -22.78
N ARG A 85 -8.59 2.31 -23.83
CA ARG A 85 -9.02 2.02 -25.20
C ARG A 85 -7.82 1.57 -26.03
N VAL A 86 -7.73 0.27 -26.28
CA VAL A 86 -6.65 -0.39 -27.03
C VAL A 86 -7.29 -1.30 -28.07
N ASN A 87 -6.85 -1.22 -29.33
CA ASN A 87 -7.40 -2.07 -30.38
C ASN A 87 -6.88 -3.50 -30.22
N PHE A 88 -7.76 -4.45 -29.89
CA PHE A 88 -7.46 -5.88 -29.75
C PHE A 88 -8.03 -6.67 -30.95
N PRO A 89 -7.20 -7.02 -31.96
CA PRO A 89 -7.60 -7.80 -33.12
C PRO A 89 -7.51 -9.29 -32.81
N TRP A 90 -8.66 -9.96 -32.69
CA TRP A 90 -8.75 -11.41 -32.44
C TRP A 90 -9.47 -12.11 -33.59
N ARG A 91 -9.00 -13.32 -33.92
CA ARG A 91 -9.62 -14.22 -34.88
C ARG A 91 -10.51 -15.19 -34.12
N ASP A 92 -11.73 -15.34 -34.59
CA ASP A 92 -12.70 -16.31 -34.08
C ASP A 92 -12.14 -17.74 -34.27
N ALA A 93 -12.13 -18.55 -33.19
CA ALA A 93 -11.42 -19.84 -33.14
C ALA A 93 -11.98 -20.91 -34.08
N PHE A 94 -13.22 -20.74 -34.56
CA PHE A 94 -13.89 -21.69 -35.43
C PHE A 94 -14.02 -21.15 -36.87
N THR A 95 -14.45 -19.90 -37.01
CA THR A 95 -14.70 -19.27 -38.32
C THR A 95 -13.49 -18.52 -38.89
N ASN A 96 -12.41 -18.36 -38.11
CA ASN A 96 -11.20 -17.57 -38.43
C ASN A 96 -11.45 -16.08 -38.77
N LYS A 97 -12.68 -15.59 -38.59
CA LYS A 97 -13.08 -14.21 -38.84
C LYS A 97 -12.35 -13.26 -37.89
N LEU A 98 -11.66 -12.26 -38.45
CA LEU A 98 -10.99 -11.20 -37.69
C LEU A 98 -12.02 -10.20 -37.14
N ILE A 99 -11.95 -9.93 -35.84
CA ILE A 99 -12.82 -9.01 -35.09
C ILE A 99 -11.91 -8.15 -34.21
N THR A 100 -12.08 -6.82 -34.26
CA THR A 100 -11.29 -5.87 -33.47
C THR A 100 -12.22 -5.11 -32.54
N GLN A 101 -11.84 -4.97 -31.27
CA GLN A 101 -12.56 -4.20 -30.26
C GLN A 101 -11.60 -3.37 -29.41
N THR A 102 -12.09 -2.27 -28.83
CA THR A 102 -11.27 -1.33 -28.04
C THR A 102 -11.19 -1.67 -26.54
N SER A 103 -11.91 -2.69 -26.06
CA SER A 103 -12.17 -2.90 -24.63
C SER A 103 -11.30 -4.01 -24.03
N ILE A 104 -10.74 -3.75 -22.84
CA ILE A 104 -10.02 -4.75 -22.01
C ILE A 104 -10.86 -6.00 -21.77
N ALA A 105 -12.19 -5.85 -21.62
CA ALA A 105 -13.10 -6.97 -21.44
C ALA A 105 -12.99 -8.00 -22.59
N TYR A 106 -12.78 -7.55 -23.82
CA TYR A 106 -12.64 -8.43 -24.98
C TYR A 106 -11.28 -9.17 -25.01
N GLU A 107 -10.20 -8.49 -24.62
CA GLU A 107 -8.88 -9.12 -24.43
C GLU A 107 -8.95 -10.17 -23.31
N LYS A 108 -9.54 -9.83 -22.15
CA LYS A 108 -9.74 -10.75 -21.02
C LYS A 108 -10.53 -12.01 -21.41
N ALA A 109 -11.69 -11.85 -22.06
CA ALA A 109 -12.50 -12.98 -22.54
C ALA A 109 -11.73 -13.85 -23.56
N SER A 110 -10.98 -13.22 -24.47
CA SER A 110 -10.18 -13.93 -25.47
C SER A 110 -9.00 -14.69 -24.86
N ILE A 111 -8.32 -14.12 -23.86
CA ILE A 111 -7.25 -14.78 -23.11
C ILE A 111 -7.80 -15.93 -22.25
N LEU A 112 -8.96 -15.77 -21.60
CA LEU A 112 -9.62 -16.87 -20.90
C LEU A 112 -10.01 -18.02 -21.84
N PHE A 113 -10.41 -17.71 -23.07
CA PHE A 113 -10.65 -18.73 -24.10
C PHE A 113 -9.35 -19.42 -24.52
N GLN A 114 -8.23 -18.69 -24.66
CA GLN A 114 -6.90 -19.30 -24.88
C GLN A 114 -6.44 -20.18 -23.72
N ILE A 115 -6.75 -19.79 -22.48
CA ILE A 115 -6.50 -20.61 -21.28
C ILE A 115 -7.33 -21.90 -21.36
N ALA A 116 -8.62 -21.82 -21.71
CA ALA A 116 -9.47 -23.00 -21.88
C ALA A 116 -8.98 -23.92 -23.03
N ALA A 117 -8.66 -23.36 -24.19
CA ALA A 117 -8.09 -24.10 -25.32
C ALA A 117 -6.79 -24.84 -24.94
N THR A 118 -5.90 -24.14 -24.23
CA THR A 118 -4.64 -24.71 -23.72
C THR A 118 -4.89 -25.80 -22.67
N HIS A 119 -5.84 -25.61 -21.74
CA HIS A 119 -6.24 -26.64 -20.78
C HIS A 119 -6.84 -27.89 -21.43
N SER A 120 -7.70 -27.73 -22.45
CA SER A 120 -8.22 -28.88 -23.21
C SER A 120 -7.10 -29.65 -23.90
N SER A 121 -6.08 -28.94 -24.42
CA SER A 121 -4.91 -29.54 -25.06
C SER A 121 -4.01 -30.29 -24.06
N ILE A 122 -3.68 -29.66 -22.92
CA ILE A 122 -2.86 -30.28 -21.86
C ILE A 122 -3.59 -31.51 -21.28
N ALA A 123 -4.91 -31.43 -21.07
CA ALA A 123 -5.69 -32.57 -20.57
C ALA A 123 -5.60 -33.79 -21.48
N ILE A 124 -5.61 -33.59 -22.80
CA ILE A 124 -5.49 -34.67 -23.80
C ILE A 124 -4.04 -35.20 -23.85
N ALA A 125 -3.04 -34.32 -23.82
CA ALA A 125 -1.63 -34.72 -23.89
C ALA A 125 -1.09 -35.38 -22.59
N GLN A 126 -1.45 -34.86 -21.42
CA GLN A 126 -0.97 -35.33 -20.12
C GLN A 126 -1.92 -36.35 -19.49
N SER A 127 -1.92 -37.56 -20.03
CA SER A 127 -2.55 -38.76 -19.42
C SER A 127 -3.99 -38.53 -18.92
N ARG A 128 -4.79 -37.76 -19.66
CA ARG A 128 -6.22 -37.52 -19.38
C ARG A 128 -6.43 -36.90 -18.00
N ALA A 129 -5.76 -35.79 -17.72
CA ALA A 129 -5.85 -35.05 -16.46
C ALA A 129 -7.26 -34.46 -16.20
N PHE A 130 -8.09 -35.18 -15.43
CA PHE A 130 -9.44 -34.80 -14.99
C PHE A 130 -9.54 -33.37 -14.45
N TYR A 131 -8.53 -32.92 -13.70
CA TYR A 131 -8.44 -31.57 -13.15
C TYR A 131 -8.45 -30.48 -14.25
N TYR A 132 -7.66 -30.64 -15.31
CA TYR A 132 -7.56 -29.63 -16.38
C TYR A 132 -8.83 -29.52 -17.24
N LEU A 133 -9.61 -30.60 -17.37
CA LEU A 133 -10.94 -30.50 -18.00
C LEU A 133 -11.92 -29.72 -17.09
N ARG A 134 -11.88 -29.93 -15.78
CA ARG A 134 -12.74 -29.19 -14.83
C ARG A 134 -12.38 -27.71 -14.73
N THR A 135 -11.09 -27.35 -14.79
CA THR A 135 -10.68 -25.93 -14.87
C THR A 135 -11.00 -25.32 -16.24
N CYS A 136 -10.84 -26.06 -17.34
CA CYS A 136 -11.28 -25.63 -18.68
C CYS A 136 -12.78 -25.27 -18.69
N ALA A 137 -13.63 -26.14 -18.13
CA ALA A 137 -15.07 -25.86 -17.98
C ALA A 137 -15.33 -24.64 -17.08
N GLY A 138 -14.51 -24.44 -16.04
CA GLY A 138 -14.54 -23.26 -15.18
C GLY A 138 -14.30 -21.94 -15.91
N MET A 139 -13.20 -21.86 -16.67
CA MET A 139 -12.84 -20.66 -17.44
C MET A 139 -13.91 -20.30 -18.48
N LEU A 140 -14.46 -21.32 -19.18
CA LEU A 140 -15.56 -21.14 -20.12
C LEU A 140 -16.86 -20.69 -19.42
N ASN A 141 -17.20 -21.26 -18.26
CA ASN A 141 -18.40 -20.84 -17.54
C ASN A 141 -18.29 -19.39 -17.02
N TYR A 142 -17.10 -18.98 -16.56
CA TYR A 142 -16.86 -17.58 -16.20
C TYR A 142 -17.02 -16.64 -17.42
N ILE A 143 -16.59 -17.04 -18.63
CA ILE A 143 -16.86 -16.28 -19.85
C ILE A 143 -18.38 -16.14 -20.08
N ASN A 144 -19.11 -17.26 -19.99
CA ASN A 144 -20.56 -17.35 -20.21
C ASN A 144 -21.39 -16.49 -19.24
N GLU A 145 -20.89 -16.25 -18.03
CA GLU A 145 -21.56 -15.46 -16.99
C GLU A 145 -21.22 -13.97 -17.02
N ASN A 146 -20.00 -13.60 -17.45
CA ASN A 146 -19.51 -12.21 -17.34
C ASN A 146 -19.54 -11.42 -18.67
N PHE A 147 -19.60 -12.08 -19.83
CA PHE A 147 -19.48 -11.42 -21.15
C PHE A 147 -20.74 -11.61 -22.03
N LEU A 148 -21.88 -11.13 -21.54
CA LEU A 148 -23.20 -11.30 -22.17
C LEU A 148 -23.32 -10.70 -23.59
N HIS A 149 -22.47 -9.73 -23.94
CA HIS A 149 -22.47 -9.04 -25.24
C HIS A 149 -21.23 -9.40 -26.09
N ALA A 150 -21.01 -10.70 -26.26
CA ALA A 150 -19.90 -11.24 -27.05
C ALA A 150 -19.95 -10.79 -28.54
N PRO A 151 -18.88 -10.21 -29.09
CA PRO A 151 -18.84 -9.73 -30.48
C PRO A 151 -18.36 -10.81 -31.48
N SER A 152 -17.84 -11.94 -31.00
CA SER A 152 -17.41 -13.10 -31.81
C SER A 152 -18.24 -14.34 -31.48
N THR A 153 -18.36 -15.25 -32.45
CA THR A 153 -19.24 -16.42 -32.36
C THR A 153 -18.69 -17.46 -31.39
N ASP A 154 -17.37 -17.62 -31.35
CA ASP A 154 -16.66 -18.48 -30.38
C ASP A 154 -16.85 -18.08 -28.90
N LEU A 155 -17.12 -16.80 -28.63
CA LEU A 155 -17.43 -16.27 -27.30
C LEU A 155 -18.94 -16.14 -27.04
N SER A 156 -19.81 -16.45 -28.00
CA SER A 156 -21.25 -16.33 -27.82
C SER A 156 -21.78 -17.32 -26.77
N ARG A 157 -22.77 -16.88 -25.99
CA ARG A 157 -23.36 -17.61 -24.86
C ARG A 157 -23.66 -19.09 -25.17
N ASP A 158 -24.32 -19.36 -26.29
CA ASP A 158 -24.77 -20.71 -26.65
C ASP A 158 -23.60 -21.61 -27.05
N VAL A 159 -22.62 -21.08 -27.80
CA VAL A 159 -21.38 -21.80 -28.16
C VAL A 159 -20.53 -22.09 -26.93
N VAL A 160 -20.34 -21.11 -26.03
CA VAL A 160 -19.54 -21.30 -24.81
C VAL A 160 -20.21 -22.31 -23.87
N LYS A 161 -21.53 -22.24 -23.69
CA LYS A 161 -22.33 -23.23 -22.93
C LYS A 161 -22.20 -24.64 -23.52
N PHE A 162 -22.26 -24.78 -24.84
CA PHE A 162 -22.07 -26.06 -25.52
C PHE A 162 -20.66 -26.62 -25.30
N LEU A 163 -19.62 -25.78 -25.36
CA LEU A 163 -18.23 -26.17 -25.06
C LEU A 163 -18.04 -26.59 -23.59
N VAL A 164 -18.66 -25.90 -22.62
CA VAL A 164 -18.68 -26.33 -21.20
C VAL A 164 -19.25 -27.76 -21.09
N ASN A 165 -20.38 -28.02 -21.74
CA ASN A 165 -21.04 -29.33 -21.71
C ASN A 165 -20.18 -30.45 -22.35
N ILE A 166 -19.53 -30.20 -23.50
CA ILE A 166 -18.57 -31.14 -24.11
C ILE A 166 -17.43 -31.46 -23.14
N ILE A 167 -16.81 -30.44 -22.55
CA ILE A 167 -15.64 -30.62 -21.68
C ILE A 167 -16.01 -31.37 -20.40
N LEU A 168 -17.20 -31.12 -19.82
CA LEU A 168 -17.71 -31.89 -18.67
C LEU A 168 -18.11 -33.34 -19.04
N ALA A 169 -18.59 -33.58 -20.26
CA ALA A 169 -18.84 -34.93 -20.76
C ALA A 169 -17.52 -35.71 -20.93
N GLN A 170 -16.51 -35.07 -21.53
CA GLN A 170 -15.15 -35.62 -21.63
C GLN A 170 -14.52 -35.85 -20.24
N ALA A 171 -14.73 -34.97 -19.27
CA ALA A 171 -14.28 -35.17 -17.89
C ALA A 171 -14.98 -36.35 -17.21
N THR A 172 -16.28 -36.54 -17.46
CA THR A 172 -17.04 -37.72 -16.99
C THR A 172 -16.51 -39.01 -17.61
N GLU A 173 -16.12 -38.99 -18.89
CA GLU A 173 -15.45 -40.09 -19.60
C GLU A 173 -14.03 -40.39 -19.07
N VAL A 174 -13.26 -39.38 -18.66
CA VAL A 174 -12.00 -39.58 -17.92
C VAL A 174 -12.25 -40.28 -16.59
N PHE A 175 -13.22 -39.79 -15.81
CA PHE A 175 -13.54 -40.35 -14.51
C PHE A 175 -14.06 -41.79 -14.62
N PHE A 176 -14.86 -42.09 -15.66
CA PHE A 176 -15.29 -43.45 -15.99
C PHE A 176 -14.11 -44.40 -16.20
N GLU A 177 -13.15 -44.05 -17.08
CA GLU A 177 -11.99 -44.92 -17.34
C GLU A 177 -11.18 -45.14 -16.06
N LYS A 178 -10.93 -44.09 -15.28
CA LYS A 178 -10.27 -44.20 -13.98
C LYS A 178 -11.02 -45.13 -13.00
N CYS A 179 -12.36 -45.12 -12.99
CA CYS A 179 -13.14 -46.05 -12.17
C CYS A 179 -13.08 -47.51 -12.65
N VAL A 180 -12.89 -47.74 -13.96
CA VAL A 180 -12.68 -49.09 -14.53
C VAL A 180 -11.27 -49.59 -14.20
N ASP A 181 -10.24 -48.75 -14.36
CA ASP A 181 -8.84 -49.09 -14.07
C ASP A 181 -8.62 -49.36 -12.57
N GLU A 182 -9.23 -48.54 -11.68
CA GLU A 182 -9.24 -48.76 -10.23
C GLU A 182 -10.23 -49.86 -9.78
N LYS A 183 -10.85 -50.60 -10.71
CA LYS A 183 -11.78 -51.72 -10.48
C LYS A 183 -12.88 -51.41 -9.46
N LYS A 184 -13.48 -50.21 -9.55
CA LYS A 184 -14.61 -49.83 -8.68
C LYS A 184 -15.83 -50.72 -8.96
N ALA A 185 -16.71 -50.84 -7.97
CA ALA A 185 -17.92 -51.64 -8.08
C ALA A 185 -18.77 -51.25 -9.32
N SER A 186 -19.21 -52.26 -10.08
CA SER A 186 -19.95 -52.07 -11.34
C SER A 186 -21.22 -51.23 -11.19
N ALA A 187 -21.84 -51.25 -9.99
CA ALA A 187 -22.99 -50.42 -9.62
C ALA A 187 -22.68 -48.91 -9.53
N LEU A 188 -21.43 -48.50 -9.32
CA LEU A 188 -20.98 -47.10 -9.42
C LEU A 188 -20.60 -46.78 -10.87
N VAL A 189 -19.82 -47.65 -11.50
CA VAL A 189 -19.31 -47.49 -12.88
C VAL A 189 -20.46 -47.29 -13.88
N SER A 190 -21.55 -48.06 -13.74
CA SER A 190 -22.77 -47.91 -14.56
C SER A 190 -23.47 -46.56 -14.38
N LYS A 191 -23.48 -45.97 -13.18
CA LYS A 191 -24.07 -44.64 -12.93
C LYS A 191 -23.27 -43.50 -13.55
N VAL A 192 -21.94 -43.63 -13.55
CA VAL A 192 -21.03 -42.69 -14.24
C VAL A 192 -21.20 -42.79 -15.76
N ALA A 193 -21.27 -44.02 -16.30
CA ALA A 193 -21.55 -44.23 -17.72
C ALA A 193 -22.95 -43.73 -18.13
N SER A 194 -23.97 -43.92 -17.29
CA SER A 194 -25.33 -43.38 -17.51
C SER A 194 -25.33 -41.85 -17.61
N GLN A 195 -24.55 -41.17 -16.75
CA GLN A 195 -24.36 -39.72 -16.84
C GLN A 195 -23.64 -39.33 -18.14
N GLY A 196 -22.50 -39.96 -18.46
CA GLY A 196 -21.74 -39.66 -19.69
C GLY A 196 -22.55 -39.87 -20.97
N ALA A 197 -23.30 -40.99 -21.04
CA ALA A 197 -24.23 -41.29 -22.12
C ALA A 197 -25.32 -40.21 -22.24
N SER A 198 -25.90 -39.77 -21.11
CA SER A 198 -26.93 -38.73 -21.08
C SER A 198 -26.41 -37.38 -21.56
N MET A 199 -25.19 -36.99 -21.18
CA MET A 199 -24.58 -35.72 -21.59
C MET A 199 -24.25 -35.70 -23.08
N TYR A 200 -23.64 -36.77 -23.59
CA TYR A 200 -23.39 -36.92 -25.02
C TYR A 200 -24.69 -37.04 -25.82
N ALA A 201 -25.75 -37.65 -25.26
CA ALA A 201 -27.06 -37.72 -25.89
C ALA A 201 -27.68 -36.32 -26.09
N SER A 202 -27.72 -35.47 -25.05
CA SER A 202 -28.29 -34.12 -25.15
C SER A 202 -27.57 -33.19 -26.13
N LEU A 203 -26.25 -33.37 -26.31
CA LEU A 203 -25.45 -32.53 -27.21
C LEU A 203 -25.67 -32.83 -28.70
N ASN A 204 -26.35 -33.93 -29.06
CA ASN A 204 -26.50 -34.35 -30.45
C ASN A 204 -27.39 -33.45 -31.30
N GLU A 205 -28.31 -32.69 -30.73
CA GLU A 205 -29.13 -31.74 -31.50
C GLU A 205 -28.44 -30.37 -31.62
N GLU A 206 -27.90 -29.86 -30.50
CA GLU A 206 -27.11 -28.63 -30.47
C GLU A 206 -25.94 -28.68 -31.49
N VAL A 207 -25.18 -29.79 -31.53
CA VAL A 207 -24.04 -29.91 -32.48
C VAL A 207 -24.48 -29.94 -33.95
N LYS A 208 -25.65 -30.50 -34.28
CA LYS A 208 -26.18 -30.48 -35.65
C LYS A 208 -26.54 -29.05 -36.07
N GLU A 209 -27.15 -28.28 -35.17
CA GLU A 209 -27.53 -26.90 -35.43
C GLU A 209 -26.29 -26.02 -35.65
N PHE A 210 -25.29 -26.12 -34.78
CA PHE A 210 -24.03 -25.39 -34.92
C PHE A 210 -23.22 -25.82 -36.15
N MET A 211 -23.28 -27.10 -36.55
CA MET A 211 -22.70 -27.58 -37.82
C MET A 211 -23.46 -27.02 -39.04
N GLY A 212 -24.80 -26.98 -38.99
CA GLY A 212 -25.62 -26.32 -40.02
C GLY A 212 -25.38 -24.80 -40.14
N LYS A 213 -24.95 -24.16 -39.04
CA LYS A 213 -24.48 -22.76 -39.00
C LYS A 213 -23.02 -22.58 -39.44
N GLY A 214 -22.29 -23.65 -39.78
CA GLY A 214 -20.89 -23.60 -40.19
C GLY A 214 -19.89 -23.32 -39.05
N ILE A 215 -20.27 -23.52 -37.79
CA ILE A 215 -19.44 -23.26 -36.60
C ILE A 215 -18.64 -24.50 -36.20
N PHE A 216 -19.21 -25.70 -36.30
CA PHE A 216 -18.50 -26.95 -35.99
C PHE A 216 -18.43 -27.90 -37.18
N ASP A 217 -17.37 -28.70 -37.20
CA ASP A 217 -17.16 -29.78 -38.15
C ASP A 217 -18.20 -30.91 -37.96
N ARG A 218 -18.67 -31.48 -39.07
CA ARG A 218 -19.44 -32.73 -39.13
C ARG A 218 -18.78 -33.86 -38.33
N ASN A 219 -17.46 -33.90 -38.23
CA ASN A 219 -16.73 -34.90 -37.46
C ASN A 219 -16.99 -34.80 -35.94
N TRP A 220 -17.33 -33.62 -35.40
CA TRP A 220 -17.81 -33.50 -34.01
C TRP A 220 -19.19 -34.17 -33.86
N VAL A 221 -20.10 -33.94 -34.82
CA VAL A 221 -21.45 -34.56 -34.84
C VAL A 221 -21.33 -36.09 -34.82
N SER A 222 -20.49 -36.67 -35.68
CA SER A 222 -20.28 -38.11 -35.72
C SER A 222 -19.66 -38.67 -34.44
N LEU A 223 -18.63 -38.02 -33.88
CA LEU A 223 -17.98 -38.50 -32.66
C LEU A 223 -18.91 -38.48 -31.43
N LEU A 224 -19.72 -37.42 -31.26
CA LEU A 224 -20.69 -37.33 -30.16
C LEU A 224 -21.79 -38.39 -30.28
N GLN A 225 -22.27 -38.67 -31.49
CA GLN A 225 -23.25 -39.75 -31.74
C GLN A 225 -22.68 -41.14 -31.41
N ILE A 226 -21.44 -41.42 -31.82
CA ILE A 226 -20.74 -42.66 -31.47
C ILE A 226 -20.59 -42.78 -29.95
N LYS A 227 -20.12 -41.72 -29.28
CA LYS A 227 -19.91 -41.72 -27.83
C LYS A 227 -21.22 -41.87 -27.04
N ALA A 228 -22.31 -41.22 -27.45
CA ALA A 228 -23.62 -41.39 -26.81
C ALA A 228 -24.08 -42.85 -26.82
N LYS A 229 -23.94 -43.55 -27.95
CA LYS A 229 -24.28 -44.99 -28.07
C LYS A 229 -23.30 -45.89 -27.33
N TYR A 230 -22.00 -45.61 -27.41
CA TYR A 230 -20.94 -46.35 -26.73
C TYR A 230 -21.06 -46.29 -25.20
N PHE A 231 -21.22 -45.09 -24.62
CA PHE A 231 -21.45 -44.95 -23.17
C PHE A 231 -22.80 -45.50 -22.73
N GLY A 232 -23.83 -45.45 -23.59
CA GLY A 232 -25.11 -46.12 -23.35
C GLY A 232 -24.96 -47.64 -23.22
N SER A 233 -24.15 -48.27 -24.09
CA SER A 233 -23.78 -49.68 -23.97
C SER A 233 -23.02 -49.96 -22.66
N LEU A 234 -21.98 -49.18 -22.37
CA LEU A 234 -21.18 -49.35 -21.14
C LEU A 234 -22.03 -49.23 -19.86
N ALA A 235 -23.02 -48.32 -19.85
CA ALA A 235 -23.93 -48.17 -18.72
C ALA A 235 -24.74 -49.45 -18.47
N GLN A 236 -25.37 -50.00 -19.51
CA GLN A 236 -26.13 -51.25 -19.40
C GLN A 236 -25.23 -52.47 -19.12
N TYR A 237 -24.03 -52.53 -19.72
CA TYR A 237 -23.04 -53.60 -19.46
C TYR A 237 -22.61 -53.65 -17.99
N HIS A 238 -22.16 -52.52 -17.43
CA HIS A 238 -21.75 -52.46 -16.02
C HIS A 238 -22.95 -52.58 -15.06
N ARG A 239 -24.17 -52.25 -15.49
CA ARG A 239 -25.37 -52.50 -14.69
C ARG A 239 -25.76 -53.97 -14.70
N ALA A 240 -25.70 -54.64 -15.85
CA ALA A 240 -25.91 -56.08 -15.98
C ALA A 240 -24.97 -56.85 -15.05
N LEU A 241 -23.66 -56.54 -15.07
CA LEU A 241 -22.67 -57.12 -14.14
C LEU A 241 -22.97 -56.86 -12.65
N ALA A 242 -23.72 -55.81 -12.31
CA ALA A 242 -24.11 -55.51 -10.93
C ALA A 242 -25.42 -56.23 -10.52
N ASP A 243 -26.37 -56.39 -11.44
CA ASP A 243 -27.60 -57.15 -11.22
C ASP A 243 -27.33 -58.66 -11.22
N ASP A 244 -26.40 -59.14 -12.05
CA ASP A 244 -25.89 -60.51 -12.10
C ASP A 244 -25.19 -60.92 -10.79
N ALA A 245 -24.27 -60.09 -10.30
CA ALA A 245 -23.64 -60.27 -8.99
C ALA A 245 -24.62 -60.14 -7.80
N ALA A 246 -25.85 -59.66 -8.04
CA ALA A 246 -26.95 -59.63 -7.06
C ALA A 246 -27.96 -60.78 -7.25
N GLY A 247 -27.63 -61.80 -8.06
CA GLY A 247 -28.47 -62.98 -8.32
C GLY A 247 -29.64 -62.75 -9.28
N LYS A 248 -29.71 -61.60 -9.97
CA LYS A 248 -30.81 -61.22 -10.86
C LYS A 248 -30.49 -61.54 -12.33
N HIS A 249 -30.14 -62.79 -12.60
CA HIS A 249 -29.63 -63.24 -13.90
C HIS A 249 -30.60 -62.93 -15.07
N GLY A 250 -31.92 -62.98 -14.84
CA GLY A 250 -32.95 -62.57 -15.82
C GLY A 250 -32.91 -61.09 -16.20
N ASP A 251 -32.84 -60.18 -15.22
CA ASP A 251 -32.68 -58.74 -15.46
C ASP A 251 -31.33 -58.44 -16.14
N ALA A 252 -30.26 -59.11 -15.70
CA ALA A 252 -28.92 -58.95 -16.24
C ALA A 252 -28.83 -59.36 -17.71
N LEU A 253 -29.42 -60.50 -18.10
CA LEU A 253 -29.46 -60.97 -19.48
C LEU A 253 -30.14 -59.96 -20.42
N VAL A 254 -31.27 -59.37 -20.00
CA VAL A 254 -31.98 -58.36 -20.80
C VAL A 254 -31.14 -57.08 -20.94
N ARG A 255 -30.43 -56.66 -19.89
CA ARG A 255 -29.46 -55.54 -19.97
C ARG A 255 -28.25 -55.85 -20.85
N PHE A 256 -27.74 -57.09 -20.86
CA PHE A 256 -26.67 -57.50 -21.77
C PHE A 256 -27.13 -57.46 -23.24
N ILE A 257 -28.36 -57.87 -23.55
CA ILE A 257 -28.96 -57.77 -24.90
C ILE A 257 -29.10 -56.29 -25.33
N GLN A 258 -29.55 -55.42 -24.42
CA GLN A 258 -29.66 -53.98 -24.71
C GLN A 258 -28.29 -53.32 -24.90
N SER A 259 -27.29 -53.71 -24.11
CA SER A 259 -25.89 -53.29 -24.28
C SER A 259 -25.33 -53.73 -25.63
N GLU A 260 -25.48 -55.01 -25.99
CA GLU A 260 -24.97 -55.54 -27.26
C GLU A 260 -25.59 -54.82 -28.48
N THR A 261 -26.88 -54.50 -28.40
CA THR A 261 -27.59 -53.73 -29.44
C THR A 261 -26.98 -52.33 -29.61
N LEU A 262 -26.74 -51.61 -28.50
CA LEU A 262 -26.11 -50.28 -28.52
C LEU A 262 -24.64 -50.33 -28.96
N ALA A 263 -23.91 -51.40 -28.62
CA ALA A 263 -22.53 -51.61 -29.07
C ALA A 263 -22.45 -51.85 -30.59
N LYS A 264 -23.37 -52.65 -31.16
CA LYS A 264 -23.49 -52.86 -32.60
C LYS A 264 -23.81 -51.57 -33.35
N GLU A 265 -24.71 -50.73 -32.82
CA GLU A 265 -24.97 -49.40 -33.39
C GLU A 265 -23.74 -48.49 -33.32
N ALA A 266 -23.06 -48.41 -32.17
CA ALA A 266 -21.87 -47.59 -31.98
C ALA A 266 -20.73 -48.00 -32.93
N ASN A 267 -20.47 -49.31 -33.08
CA ASN A 267 -19.45 -49.84 -33.98
C ASN A 267 -19.77 -49.61 -35.47
N ARG A 268 -21.06 -49.66 -35.85
CA ARG A 268 -21.51 -49.29 -37.21
C ARG A 268 -21.23 -47.81 -37.50
N LEU A 269 -21.57 -46.92 -36.57
CA LEU A 269 -21.29 -45.48 -36.69
C LEU A 269 -19.78 -45.20 -36.71
N ALA A 270 -19.00 -45.86 -35.85
CA ALA A 270 -17.55 -45.71 -35.79
C ALA A 270 -16.85 -46.20 -37.06
N THR A 271 -17.29 -47.31 -37.65
CA THR A 271 -16.76 -47.81 -38.95
C THR A 271 -17.08 -46.85 -40.10
N SER A 272 -18.27 -46.25 -40.11
CA SER A 272 -18.65 -45.21 -41.07
C SER A 272 -17.81 -43.94 -40.89
N PHE A 273 -17.58 -43.51 -39.64
CA PHE A 273 -16.72 -42.36 -39.33
C PHE A 273 -15.26 -42.61 -39.73
N ALA A 274 -14.68 -43.77 -39.38
CA ALA A 274 -13.30 -44.12 -39.70
C ALA A 274 -12.99 -44.11 -41.21
N SER A 275 -13.97 -44.47 -42.05
CA SER A 275 -13.84 -44.43 -43.52
C SER A 275 -14.05 -43.04 -44.15
N MET A 276 -14.58 -42.07 -43.40
CA MET A 276 -14.78 -40.68 -43.84
C MET A 276 -13.83 -39.68 -43.17
N PHE A 277 -13.13 -40.07 -42.10
CA PHE A 277 -12.29 -39.17 -41.32
C PHE A 277 -10.98 -38.82 -42.04
N VAL A 278 -10.75 -37.52 -42.25
CA VAL A 278 -9.53 -36.98 -42.86
C VAL A 278 -8.91 -35.98 -41.89
N SER A 279 -7.76 -36.34 -41.30
CA SER A 279 -7.11 -35.56 -40.24
C SER A 279 -6.77 -34.12 -40.62
N THR A 280 -6.48 -33.85 -41.90
CA THR A 280 -6.20 -32.49 -42.41
C THR A 280 -7.42 -31.57 -42.45
N MET A 281 -8.64 -32.10 -42.28
CA MET A 281 -9.89 -31.31 -42.21
C MET A 281 -10.28 -30.96 -40.77
N SER A 282 -9.74 -31.65 -39.77
CA SER A 282 -10.21 -31.59 -38.37
C SER A 282 -9.05 -31.42 -37.36
N PRO A 283 -8.34 -30.27 -37.35
CA PRO A 283 -7.21 -30.04 -36.44
C PRO A 283 -7.58 -30.06 -34.94
N THR A 284 -8.87 -30.09 -34.60
CA THR A 284 -9.39 -30.22 -33.24
C THR A 284 -9.46 -31.67 -32.73
N LEU A 285 -9.08 -32.66 -33.54
CA LEU A 285 -9.13 -34.09 -33.23
C LEU A 285 -7.76 -34.75 -33.45
N PRO A 286 -7.40 -35.79 -32.65
CA PRO A 286 -6.20 -36.59 -32.90
C PRO A 286 -6.19 -37.23 -34.31
N PRO A 287 -5.02 -37.38 -34.96
CA PRO A 287 -4.93 -37.95 -36.30
C PRO A 287 -5.33 -39.44 -36.37
N ASP A 288 -5.30 -40.15 -35.23
CA ASP A 288 -5.75 -41.53 -35.07
C ASP A 288 -7.20 -41.64 -34.59
N ALA A 289 -7.96 -40.55 -34.49
CA ALA A 289 -9.30 -40.55 -33.90
C ALA A 289 -10.27 -41.52 -34.59
N GLY A 290 -10.21 -41.62 -35.93
CA GLY A 290 -11.05 -42.54 -36.71
C GLY A 290 -10.81 -44.02 -36.36
N THR A 291 -9.55 -44.46 -36.37
CA THR A 291 -9.19 -45.85 -36.06
C THR A 291 -9.34 -46.16 -34.57
N SER A 292 -8.90 -45.27 -33.68
CA SER A 292 -8.98 -45.46 -32.23
C SER A 292 -10.41 -45.67 -31.73
N ILE A 293 -11.39 -44.88 -32.19
CA ILE A 293 -12.79 -45.07 -31.78
C ILE A 293 -13.39 -46.35 -32.40
N GLN A 294 -12.98 -46.72 -33.62
CA GLN A 294 -13.43 -47.96 -34.26
C GLN A 294 -12.95 -49.19 -33.51
N ASP A 295 -11.65 -49.30 -33.22
CA ASP A 295 -11.10 -50.45 -32.49
C ASP A 295 -11.68 -50.55 -31.07
N ARG A 296 -11.90 -49.41 -30.40
CA ARG A 296 -12.51 -49.36 -29.06
C ARG A 296 -13.99 -49.78 -29.05
N THR A 297 -14.79 -49.36 -30.05
CA THR A 297 -16.18 -49.80 -30.17
C THR A 297 -16.28 -51.28 -30.59
N LYS A 298 -15.41 -51.73 -31.49
CA LYS A 298 -15.29 -53.14 -31.92
C LYS A 298 -14.90 -54.07 -30.77
N ALA A 299 -13.90 -53.71 -29.97
CA ALA A 299 -13.49 -54.48 -28.79
C ALA A 299 -14.59 -54.59 -27.74
N HIS A 300 -15.30 -53.48 -27.46
CA HIS A 300 -16.44 -53.50 -26.54
C HIS A 300 -17.62 -54.34 -27.07
N MET A 301 -17.90 -54.27 -28.37
CA MET A 301 -18.93 -55.09 -29.02
C MET A 301 -18.68 -56.59 -28.84
N VAL A 302 -17.44 -57.05 -29.03
CA VAL A 302 -17.06 -58.47 -28.79
C VAL A 302 -17.31 -58.85 -27.33
N ILE A 303 -16.82 -58.05 -26.37
CA ILE A 303 -17.02 -58.30 -24.92
C ILE A 303 -18.51 -58.39 -24.56
N CYS A 304 -19.36 -57.53 -25.14
CA CYS A 304 -20.80 -57.56 -24.93
C CYS A 304 -21.47 -58.80 -25.55
N THR A 305 -21.09 -59.18 -26.78
CA THR A 305 -21.60 -60.39 -27.43
C THR A 305 -21.22 -61.65 -26.64
N ASP A 306 -19.95 -61.76 -26.23
CA ASP A 306 -19.46 -62.90 -25.46
C ASP A 306 -20.19 -63.03 -24.12
N LYS A 307 -20.29 -61.92 -23.35
CA LYS A 307 -21.01 -61.94 -22.05
C LYS A 307 -22.51 -62.12 -22.19
N LYS A 308 -23.14 -61.62 -23.25
CA LYS A 308 -24.55 -61.91 -23.57
C LYS A 308 -24.75 -63.39 -23.88
N ASN A 309 -23.79 -64.04 -24.55
CA ASN A 309 -23.87 -65.47 -24.87
C ASN A 309 -23.57 -66.36 -23.66
N ASP A 310 -22.68 -65.96 -22.75
CA ASP A 310 -22.47 -66.62 -21.47
C ASP A 310 -23.72 -66.55 -20.58
N ALA A 311 -24.22 -65.35 -20.31
CA ALA A 311 -25.40 -65.16 -19.45
C ALA A 311 -26.65 -65.82 -20.03
N GLN A 312 -26.79 -65.89 -21.35
CA GLN A 312 -27.84 -66.68 -22.01
C GLN A 312 -27.69 -68.17 -21.69
N ARG A 313 -26.50 -68.74 -21.91
CA ARG A 313 -26.21 -70.15 -21.69
C ARG A 313 -26.42 -70.56 -20.23
N GLU A 314 -26.01 -69.72 -19.29
CA GLU A 314 -26.16 -69.96 -17.86
C GLU A 314 -27.63 -69.79 -17.42
N ASN A 315 -28.37 -68.82 -17.97
CA ASN A 315 -29.80 -68.71 -17.70
C ASN A 315 -30.60 -69.89 -18.28
N ASP A 316 -30.26 -70.36 -19.49
CA ASP A 316 -31.00 -71.44 -20.14
C ASP A 316 -30.69 -72.83 -19.52
N LEU A 317 -29.48 -73.03 -18.96
CA LEU A 317 -29.03 -74.32 -18.40
C LEU A 317 -29.03 -74.41 -16.86
N ILE A 318 -29.00 -73.29 -16.12
CA ILE A 318 -28.79 -73.28 -14.66
C ILE A 318 -29.86 -72.49 -13.91
N TYR A 319 -30.09 -71.23 -14.29
CA TYR A 319 -30.92 -70.32 -13.49
C TYR A 319 -32.41 -70.32 -13.85
N ASN A 320 -32.71 -70.53 -15.14
CA ASN A 320 -34.04 -70.47 -15.75
C ASN A 320 -34.90 -69.27 -15.28
N ALA A 321 -34.26 -68.12 -15.05
CA ALA A 321 -34.93 -66.94 -14.54
C ALA A 321 -35.80 -66.30 -15.64
N VAL A 322 -36.93 -65.73 -15.22
CA VAL A 322 -37.85 -65.01 -16.11
C VAL A 322 -37.20 -63.72 -16.60
N LEU A 323 -37.27 -63.47 -17.92
CA LEU A 323 -36.76 -62.24 -18.52
C LEU A 323 -37.79 -61.11 -18.33
N THR A 324 -37.40 -60.06 -17.60
CA THR A 324 -38.17 -58.82 -17.44
C THR A 324 -38.24 -58.05 -18.76
N ALA A 325 -39.37 -57.42 -19.08
CA ALA A 325 -39.48 -56.57 -20.28
C ALA A 325 -38.49 -55.38 -20.21
N PRO A 326 -37.84 -54.97 -21.32
CA PRO A 326 -36.84 -53.89 -21.32
C PRO A 326 -37.35 -52.56 -20.72
N GLU A 327 -38.65 -52.29 -20.86
CA GLU A 327 -39.34 -51.09 -20.38
C GLU A 327 -39.69 -51.16 -18.89
N ALA A 328 -39.74 -52.37 -18.32
CA ALA A 328 -40.00 -52.62 -16.90
C ALA A 328 -38.71 -52.69 -16.05
N LEU A 329 -37.53 -52.66 -16.69
CA LEU A 329 -36.25 -52.60 -15.99
C LEU A 329 -36.05 -51.24 -15.30
N PRO A 330 -35.52 -51.22 -14.05
CA PRO A 330 -35.15 -49.97 -13.39
C PRO A 330 -34.16 -49.14 -14.22
N VAL A 331 -34.46 -47.84 -14.36
CA VAL A 331 -33.59 -46.84 -14.99
C VAL A 331 -32.28 -46.75 -14.22
N ILE A 332 -31.15 -46.59 -14.91
CA ILE A 332 -29.84 -46.45 -14.27
C ILE A 332 -29.67 -45.01 -13.76
N ASP A 333 -29.65 -44.84 -12.43
CA ASP A 333 -29.34 -43.58 -11.76
C ASP A 333 -28.14 -42.87 -12.39
N LYS A 334 -28.20 -41.54 -12.46
CA LYS A 334 -27.11 -40.70 -12.99
C LYS A 334 -26.35 -40.06 -11.84
N VAL A 335 -25.03 -40.08 -11.89
CA VAL A 335 -24.17 -39.42 -10.89
C VAL A 335 -23.29 -38.38 -11.59
N ALA A 336 -23.51 -37.10 -11.27
CA ALA A 336 -22.68 -36.00 -11.75
C ALA A 336 -21.32 -36.00 -11.03
N VAL A 337 -20.28 -36.46 -11.72
CA VAL A 337 -18.90 -36.55 -11.17
C VAL A 337 -18.03 -35.35 -11.53
N ALA A 338 -18.35 -34.65 -12.63
CA ALA A 338 -17.59 -33.51 -13.11
C ALA A 338 -18.39 -32.21 -12.95
N THR A 339 -17.88 -31.29 -12.13
CA THR A 339 -18.35 -29.90 -12.04
C THR A 339 -17.26 -28.94 -12.52
N PRO A 340 -17.60 -27.76 -13.06
CA PRO A 340 -16.63 -26.67 -13.23
C PRO A 340 -15.94 -26.34 -11.91
N ILE A 341 -14.66 -25.95 -11.96
CA ILE A 341 -13.94 -25.35 -10.82
C ILE A 341 -14.05 -23.83 -10.98
N HIS A 342 -14.33 -23.08 -9.90
CA HIS A 342 -14.52 -21.63 -10.05
C HIS A 342 -13.19 -20.92 -10.31
N ILE A 343 -13.21 -19.81 -11.07
CA ILE A 343 -11.98 -19.11 -11.44
C ILE A 343 -11.17 -18.66 -10.22
N HIS A 344 -11.85 -18.22 -9.15
CA HIS A 344 -11.19 -17.82 -7.90
C HIS A 344 -10.46 -18.99 -7.20
N ASP A 345 -10.95 -20.23 -7.32
CA ASP A 345 -10.29 -21.41 -6.73
C ASP A 345 -8.97 -21.72 -7.45
N VAL A 346 -8.92 -21.45 -8.76
CA VAL A 346 -7.73 -21.66 -9.60
C VAL A 346 -6.70 -20.55 -9.36
N TYR A 347 -7.13 -19.29 -9.37
CA TYR A 347 -6.24 -18.14 -9.18
C TYR A 347 -5.81 -17.92 -7.72
N GLY A 348 -6.60 -18.38 -6.75
CA GLY A 348 -6.23 -18.41 -5.33
C GLY A 348 -5.19 -19.48 -4.96
N ALA A 349 -4.83 -20.38 -5.88
CA ALA A 349 -3.78 -21.38 -5.65
C ALA A 349 -2.40 -20.70 -5.53
N PRO A 350 -1.59 -20.99 -4.47
CA PRO A 350 -0.29 -20.35 -4.27
C PRO A 350 0.69 -20.49 -5.44
N GLU A 351 0.60 -21.59 -6.20
CA GLU A 351 1.39 -21.82 -7.41
C GLU A 351 1.04 -20.82 -8.53
N VAL A 352 -0.24 -20.52 -8.72
CA VAL A 352 -0.73 -19.57 -9.74
C VAL A 352 -0.41 -18.14 -9.31
N GLN A 353 -0.60 -17.79 -8.04
CA GLN A 353 -0.21 -16.47 -7.52
C GLN A 353 1.30 -16.22 -7.66
N LYS A 354 2.14 -17.23 -7.39
CA LYS A 354 3.59 -17.17 -7.62
C LYS A 354 3.96 -17.01 -9.10
N THR A 355 3.15 -17.56 -10.00
CA THR A 355 3.34 -17.48 -11.46
C THR A 355 2.96 -16.11 -12.03
N ILE A 356 1.92 -15.47 -11.49
CA ILE A 356 1.55 -14.08 -11.82
C ILE A 356 2.63 -13.11 -11.36
N GLY A 357 3.18 -13.34 -10.17
CA GLY A 357 4.25 -12.54 -9.58
C GLY A 357 3.76 -11.19 -9.04
N GLN A 358 4.69 -10.24 -8.95
CA GLN A 358 4.40 -8.86 -8.51
C GLN A 358 3.68 -8.07 -9.61
N ASP A 359 2.81 -7.14 -9.23
CA ASP A 359 2.16 -6.18 -10.13
C ASP A 359 3.21 -5.36 -10.90
N ILE A 360 3.16 -5.39 -12.23
CA ILE A 360 4.05 -4.61 -13.11
C ILE A 360 3.91 -3.10 -12.81
N PHE A 361 2.70 -2.62 -12.55
CA PHE A 361 2.41 -1.19 -12.34
C PHE A 361 2.35 -0.80 -10.86
N ILE A 362 3.04 -1.53 -9.96
CA ILE A 362 3.02 -1.30 -8.51
C ILE A 362 3.17 0.18 -8.12
N ARG A 363 4.05 0.92 -8.81
CA ARG A 363 4.37 2.34 -8.59
C ARG A 363 3.24 3.32 -8.94
N LEU A 364 2.29 2.95 -9.80
CA LEU A 364 1.28 3.85 -10.37
C LEU A 364 -0.06 3.73 -9.62
N VAL A 365 -0.15 4.33 -8.43
CA VAL A 365 -1.32 4.23 -7.54
C VAL A 365 -2.39 5.27 -7.90
N PRO A 366 -3.68 4.88 -8.14
CA PRO A 366 -4.73 5.84 -8.50
C PRO A 366 -4.98 6.90 -7.44
N LEU A 367 -5.36 8.11 -7.85
CA LEU A 367 -5.65 9.22 -6.91
C LEU A 367 -6.69 8.84 -5.84
N SER A 368 -7.74 8.10 -6.18
CA SER A 368 -8.74 7.63 -5.21
C SER A 368 -8.14 6.70 -4.14
N VAL A 369 -7.09 5.94 -4.48
CA VAL A 369 -6.38 5.10 -3.51
C VAL A 369 -5.43 5.95 -2.65
N HIS A 370 -4.83 7.01 -3.20
CA HIS A 370 -4.11 8.00 -2.40
C HIS A 370 -5.03 8.78 -1.44
N GLU A 371 -6.25 9.13 -1.85
CA GLU A 371 -7.26 9.77 -0.99
C GLU A 371 -7.63 8.84 0.18
N SER A 372 -8.03 7.59 -0.09
CA SER A 372 -8.37 6.63 0.96
C SER A 372 -7.16 6.22 1.82
N ALA A 373 -5.94 6.15 1.26
CA ALA A 373 -4.72 5.92 2.03
C ALA A 373 -4.33 7.15 2.89
N SER A 374 -4.66 8.37 2.46
CA SER A 374 -4.51 9.59 3.26
C SER A 374 -5.53 9.63 4.40
N VAL A 375 -6.78 9.19 4.18
CA VAL A 375 -7.78 9.02 5.24
C VAL A 375 -7.33 7.98 6.26
N TYR A 376 -6.82 6.83 5.79
CA TYR A 376 -6.22 5.82 6.68
C TYR A 376 -5.01 6.35 7.46
N SER A 377 -4.18 7.16 6.81
CA SER A 377 -3.01 7.78 7.44
C SER A 377 -3.40 8.80 8.51
N GLU A 378 -4.49 9.55 8.33
CA GLU A 378 -5.02 10.44 9.37
C GLU A 378 -5.69 9.65 10.50
N GLU A 379 -6.42 8.56 10.25
CA GLU A 379 -6.92 7.69 11.34
C GLU A 379 -5.76 7.01 12.10
N LYS A 380 -4.67 6.62 11.43
CA LYS A 380 -3.43 6.19 12.11
C LYS A 380 -2.76 7.33 12.89
N ALA A 381 -2.72 8.54 12.35
CA ALA A 381 -2.14 9.70 13.04
C ALA A 381 -2.96 10.10 14.28
N LYS A 382 -4.29 10.07 14.17
CA LYS A 382 -5.28 10.27 15.24
C LYS A 382 -5.17 9.20 16.32
N LEU A 383 -4.93 7.94 15.95
CA LEU A 383 -4.58 6.87 16.89
C LEU A 383 -3.28 7.18 17.63
N VAL A 384 -2.19 7.54 16.94
CA VAL A 384 -0.92 7.90 17.59
C VAL A 384 -1.08 9.13 18.50
N ARG A 385 -1.78 10.19 18.06
CA ARG A 385 -2.08 11.37 18.87
C ARG A 385 -2.84 10.97 20.14
N GLY A 386 -3.93 10.22 20.03
CA GLY A 386 -4.75 9.78 21.16
C GLY A 386 -4.10 8.76 22.11
N GLU A 387 -3.07 8.03 21.68
CA GLU A 387 -2.22 7.22 22.58
C GLU A 387 -1.12 8.07 23.26
N VAL A 388 -0.49 8.99 22.53
CA VAL A 388 0.56 9.88 23.05
C VAL A 388 0.01 10.90 24.04
N GLU A 389 -1.07 11.60 23.70
CA GLU A 389 -1.75 12.57 24.58
C GLU A 389 -2.17 11.92 25.91
N ARG A 390 -2.62 10.67 25.88
CA ARG A 390 -2.98 9.90 27.09
C ARG A 390 -1.74 9.52 27.90
N ALA A 391 -0.67 9.11 27.24
CA ALA A 391 0.59 8.76 27.90
C ALA A 391 1.25 9.98 28.57
N ASP A 392 1.26 11.11 27.87
CA ASP A 392 1.79 12.39 28.34
C ASP A 392 0.93 12.97 29.48
N ALA A 393 -0.40 12.84 29.40
CA ALA A 393 -1.31 13.18 30.50
C ALA A 393 -1.04 12.33 31.75
N THR A 394 -0.99 11.01 31.60
CA THR A 394 -0.73 10.09 32.72
C THR A 394 0.68 10.25 33.29
N GLU A 395 1.70 10.61 32.50
CA GLU A 395 3.01 10.98 33.05
C GLU A 395 3.01 12.38 33.71
N GLY A 396 2.24 13.33 33.19
CA GLY A 396 1.97 14.61 33.84
C GLY A 396 1.32 14.45 35.22
N GLU A 397 0.35 13.54 35.35
CA GLU A 397 -0.26 13.13 36.62
C GLU A 397 0.78 12.51 37.57
N ALA A 398 1.66 11.64 37.09
CA ALA A 398 2.74 11.05 37.90
C ALA A 398 3.69 12.13 38.44
N ARG A 399 4.17 13.03 37.56
CA ARG A 399 5.06 14.13 37.94
C ARG A 399 4.39 15.06 38.95
N SER A 400 3.13 15.43 38.69
CA SER A 400 2.33 16.28 39.59
C SER A 400 2.05 15.63 40.94
N ALA A 401 1.85 14.31 41.00
CA ALA A 401 1.69 13.58 42.24
C ALA A 401 3.00 13.53 43.06
N ILE A 402 4.13 13.22 42.42
CA ILE A 402 5.44 13.17 43.10
C ILE A 402 5.82 14.55 43.66
N ASP A 403 5.62 15.60 42.86
CA ASP A 403 6.03 16.97 43.19
C ASP A 403 5.04 17.65 44.15
N GLY A 404 3.73 17.42 43.99
CA GLY A 404 2.69 17.87 44.92
C GLY A 404 2.76 17.21 46.30
N LEU A 405 3.29 15.98 46.39
CA LEU A 405 3.62 15.34 47.67
C LEU A 405 4.96 15.82 48.26
N GLY A 406 5.80 16.51 47.48
CA GLY A 406 7.13 17.00 47.90
C GLY A 406 8.16 15.88 48.11
N ILE A 407 8.00 14.75 47.41
CA ILE A 407 8.75 13.52 47.71
C ILE A 407 10.24 13.70 47.44
N LYS A 408 10.62 14.19 46.25
CA LYS A 408 12.02 14.35 45.84
C LYS A 408 12.83 15.14 46.87
N GLU A 409 12.32 16.30 47.30
CA GLU A 409 13.03 17.17 48.25
C GLU A 409 13.06 16.58 49.66
N SER A 410 11.93 16.07 50.17
CA SER A 410 11.90 15.61 51.56
C SER A 410 12.52 14.21 51.74
N LEU A 411 12.66 13.41 50.67
CA LEU A 411 13.35 12.11 50.70
C LEU A 411 14.84 12.30 50.99
N VAL A 412 15.47 13.31 50.39
CA VAL A 412 16.86 13.71 50.71
C VAL A 412 16.97 14.13 52.18
N ARG A 413 16.02 14.92 52.67
CA ARG A 413 15.93 15.32 54.09
C ARG A 413 15.77 14.13 55.05
N PHE A 414 14.94 13.13 54.72
CA PHE A 414 14.76 11.93 55.56
C PHE A 414 15.93 10.96 55.46
N LYS A 415 16.60 10.88 54.31
CA LYS A 415 17.84 10.14 54.13
C LYS A 415 18.97 10.70 55.00
N ALA A 416 19.21 12.01 54.96
CA ALA A 416 20.21 12.66 55.82
C ALA A 416 19.94 12.46 57.33
N MET A 417 18.66 12.48 57.74
CA MET A 417 18.29 12.17 59.14
C MET A 417 18.43 10.68 59.51
N ALA A 418 18.34 9.76 58.54
CA ALA A 418 18.54 8.32 58.77
C ALA A 418 20.03 7.94 58.81
N GLU A 419 20.85 8.54 57.94
CA GLU A 419 22.29 8.29 57.84
C GLU A 419 23.09 9.04 58.94
N GLY A 420 22.54 10.13 59.49
CA GLY A 420 23.01 10.74 60.73
C GLY A 420 24.11 11.80 60.60
N GLU A 421 24.59 12.05 59.39
CA GLU A 421 25.61 13.07 59.11
C GLU A 421 25.03 14.50 59.18
N VAL A 422 25.36 15.22 60.26
CA VAL A 422 25.18 16.68 60.38
C VAL A 422 26.51 17.42 60.15
N GLU A 423 27.64 16.70 60.05
CA GLU A 423 28.97 17.28 59.86
C GLU A 423 29.37 17.42 58.38
N GLY A 424 29.17 18.64 57.89
CA GLY A 424 30.03 19.35 56.94
C GLY A 424 30.83 18.57 55.89
N SER A 425 30.22 18.35 54.71
CA SER A 425 30.98 18.13 53.48
C SER A 425 30.30 18.66 52.20
N GLU A 426 29.92 19.95 52.20
CA GLU A 426 29.99 20.82 50.99
C GLU A 426 29.63 22.29 51.28
N GLU A 427 30.60 23.21 51.20
CA GLU A 427 30.32 24.66 51.26
C GLU A 427 29.70 25.20 49.96
N VAL A 428 29.82 24.49 48.83
CA VAL A 428 29.15 24.79 47.57
C VAL A 428 28.53 23.49 47.03
N PRO A 429 27.21 23.44 46.73
CA PRO A 429 26.56 22.23 46.24
C PRO A 429 27.20 21.68 44.96
N VAL A 430 27.24 20.35 44.82
CA VAL A 430 27.72 19.62 43.62
C VAL A 430 27.21 20.25 42.33
N GLU A 431 25.92 20.61 42.27
CA GLU A 431 25.28 21.22 41.10
C GLU A 431 25.92 22.57 40.73
N VAL A 432 26.19 23.43 41.72
CA VAL A 432 26.78 24.76 41.51
C VAL A 432 28.27 24.65 41.18
N ARG A 433 29.01 23.71 41.79
CA ARG A 433 30.40 23.44 41.40
C ARG A 433 30.45 22.92 39.97
N ARG A 434 29.58 21.99 39.61
CA ARG A 434 29.44 21.49 38.24
C ARG A 434 29.07 22.61 37.27
N TRP A 435 28.19 23.55 37.62
CA TRP A 435 27.91 24.70 36.75
C TRP A 435 29.13 25.62 36.60
N LYS A 436 29.91 25.84 37.67
CA LYS A 436 31.20 26.57 37.61
C LYS A 436 32.19 25.88 36.66
N GLU A 437 32.30 24.55 36.71
CA GLU A 437 33.15 23.75 35.81
C GLU A 437 32.62 23.74 34.37
N ASP A 438 31.37 23.33 34.14
CA ASP A 438 30.69 23.27 32.84
C ASP A 438 30.76 24.64 32.12
N ILE A 439 30.47 25.75 32.81
CA ILE A 439 30.49 27.10 32.21
C ILE A 439 31.92 27.56 31.92
N SER A 440 32.89 27.28 32.81
CA SER A 440 34.29 27.68 32.58
C SER A 440 34.88 26.97 31.36
N VAL A 441 34.67 25.66 31.23
CA VAL A 441 35.14 24.87 30.07
C VAL A 441 34.47 25.32 28.76
N ILE A 442 33.20 25.74 28.81
CA ILE A 442 32.52 26.32 27.64
C ILE A 442 33.11 27.69 27.27
N GLU A 443 33.28 28.60 28.23
CA GLU A 443 33.83 29.94 28.01
C GLU A 443 35.30 29.93 27.55
N GLU A 444 36.11 28.98 28.01
CA GLU A 444 37.51 28.80 27.59
C GLU A 444 37.62 28.30 26.14
N ARG A 445 36.62 27.58 25.64
CA ARG A 445 36.54 27.13 24.24
C ARG A 445 35.92 28.17 23.32
N GLU A 446 34.72 28.65 23.68
CA GLU A 446 33.83 29.43 22.81
C GLU A 446 33.10 30.50 23.65
N GLY A 447 33.87 31.42 24.24
CA GLY A 447 33.34 32.52 25.02
C GLY A 447 32.27 33.33 24.28
N VAL A 448 31.18 33.67 24.97
CA VAL A 448 29.96 34.25 24.39
C VAL A 448 30.22 35.58 23.66
N ASP A 449 31.15 36.40 24.17
CA ASP A 449 31.59 37.64 23.51
C ASP A 449 32.28 37.39 22.14
N SER A 450 32.92 36.23 21.94
CA SER A 450 33.52 35.84 20.65
C SER A 450 32.46 35.38 19.65
N LEU A 451 31.45 34.63 20.10
CA LEU A 451 30.34 34.20 19.24
C LEU A 451 29.52 35.41 18.74
N MET A 452 29.32 36.42 19.59
CA MET A 452 28.73 37.70 19.17
C MET A 452 29.59 38.47 18.16
N ALA A 453 30.92 38.47 18.28
CA ALA A 453 31.80 39.10 17.30
C ALA A 453 31.70 38.42 15.92
N GLN A 454 31.64 37.07 15.89
CA GLN A 454 31.46 36.30 14.67
C GLN A 454 30.09 36.56 14.02
N LEU A 455 29.01 36.58 14.81
CA LEU A 455 27.66 36.89 14.35
C LEU A 455 27.58 38.28 13.71
N ASN A 456 28.16 39.30 14.35
CA ASN A 456 28.20 40.66 13.79
C ASN A 456 28.99 40.75 12.47
N ASN A 457 30.05 39.95 12.31
CA ASN A 457 30.81 39.87 11.06
C ASN A 457 29.97 39.23 9.92
N LEU A 458 29.27 38.12 10.19
CA LEU A 458 28.37 37.50 9.21
C LEU A 458 27.23 38.45 8.80
N LYS A 459 26.61 39.12 9.77
CA LYS A 459 25.57 40.14 9.56
C LYS A 459 26.04 41.29 8.66
N ALA A 460 27.23 41.83 8.94
CA ALA A 460 27.86 42.88 8.13
C ALA A 460 28.22 42.38 6.71
N ASN A 461 28.56 41.10 6.55
CA ASN A 461 28.81 40.50 5.24
C ASN A 461 27.52 40.33 4.41
N VAL A 462 26.45 39.80 5.01
CA VAL A 462 25.13 39.69 4.38
C VAL A 462 24.62 41.06 3.92
N GLN A 463 24.75 42.09 4.75
CA GLN A 463 24.39 43.47 4.38
C GLN A 463 25.21 43.95 3.16
N ARG A 464 26.53 43.78 3.19
CA ARG A 464 27.44 44.20 2.11
C ARG A 464 27.10 43.54 0.77
N GLU A 465 26.75 42.26 0.77
CA GLU A 465 26.37 41.52 -0.45
C GLU A 465 25.00 41.98 -0.97
N LEU A 466 24.00 42.19 -0.09
CA LEU A 466 22.68 42.71 -0.49
C LEU A 466 22.76 44.13 -1.08
N GLU A 467 23.56 45.01 -0.49
CA GLU A 467 23.82 46.33 -1.07
C GLU A 467 24.57 46.21 -2.41
N GLY A 468 25.45 45.21 -2.54
CA GLY A 468 26.11 44.85 -3.79
C GLY A 468 25.11 44.53 -4.90
N VAL A 469 24.19 43.58 -4.64
CA VAL A 469 23.15 43.20 -5.61
C VAL A 469 22.21 44.35 -5.93
N THR A 470 21.89 45.21 -4.95
CA THR A 470 21.11 46.43 -5.18
C THR A 470 21.81 47.35 -6.19
N ARG A 471 23.09 47.65 -5.93
CA ARG A 471 23.92 48.51 -6.80
C ARG A 471 24.08 47.92 -8.21
N ASP A 472 24.38 46.63 -8.31
CA ASP A 472 24.55 45.91 -9.59
C ASP A 472 23.26 46.00 -10.46
N LEU A 473 22.07 45.79 -9.85
CA LEU A 473 20.77 45.87 -10.55
C LEU A 473 20.37 47.30 -10.94
N ASP A 474 20.73 48.30 -10.14
CA ASP A 474 20.46 49.71 -10.45
C ASP A 474 21.37 50.25 -11.56
N VAL A 475 22.62 49.80 -11.63
CA VAL A 475 23.53 50.08 -12.76
C VAL A 475 22.98 49.49 -14.07
N GLU A 476 22.55 48.22 -14.08
CA GLU A 476 21.95 47.60 -15.27
C GLU A 476 20.67 48.33 -15.72
N THR A 477 19.86 48.80 -14.77
CA THR A 477 18.67 49.59 -15.07
C THR A 477 19.04 50.93 -15.70
N ARG A 478 20.05 51.63 -15.15
CA ARG A 478 20.56 52.91 -15.67
C ARG A 478 21.17 52.79 -17.06
N ASP A 479 21.98 51.77 -17.30
CA ASP A 479 22.64 51.55 -18.59
C ASP A 479 21.62 51.26 -19.71
N CYS A 480 20.62 50.42 -19.44
CA CYS A 480 19.56 50.07 -20.39
C CYS A 480 18.76 51.31 -20.83
N GLU A 481 18.34 52.16 -19.88
CA GLU A 481 17.66 53.42 -20.22
C GLU A 481 18.60 54.44 -20.87
N THR A 482 19.89 54.46 -20.53
CA THR A 482 20.90 55.32 -21.20
C THR A 482 21.06 54.94 -22.68
N MET A 483 21.09 53.64 -23.01
CA MET A 483 21.13 53.19 -24.41
C MET A 483 19.80 53.43 -25.13
N ARG A 484 18.66 53.32 -24.43
CA ARG A 484 17.35 53.71 -24.98
C ARG A 484 17.31 55.19 -25.35
N VAL A 485 17.86 56.08 -24.53
CA VAL A 485 17.99 57.52 -24.87
C VAL A 485 18.97 57.75 -26.03
N LYS A 486 20.05 56.96 -26.15
CA LYS A 486 21.05 57.10 -27.22
C LYS A 486 20.54 56.68 -28.61
N TYR A 487 19.64 55.69 -28.68
CA TYR A 487 19.16 55.11 -29.96
C TYR A 487 17.66 55.24 -30.20
N GLU A 488 16.90 55.77 -29.23
CA GLU A 488 15.46 56.01 -29.29
C GLU A 488 14.66 54.82 -29.84
N HIS A 489 13.96 55.01 -30.96
CA HIS A 489 13.09 54.04 -31.63
C HIS A 489 13.84 52.83 -32.21
N LEU A 490 15.17 52.89 -32.33
CA LEU A 490 16.01 51.76 -32.75
C LEU A 490 16.36 50.82 -31.60
N TRP A 491 16.08 51.20 -30.34
CA TRP A 491 16.43 50.40 -29.16
C TRP A 491 15.36 49.35 -28.82
N SER A 492 15.50 48.16 -29.41
CA SER A 492 14.57 47.04 -29.22
C SER A 492 14.67 46.34 -27.85
N GLN A 493 15.60 46.70 -26.97
CA GLN A 493 15.78 46.02 -25.69
C GLN A 493 14.64 46.36 -24.72
N ALA A 494 13.97 45.34 -24.17
CA ALA A 494 12.87 45.51 -23.21
C ALA A 494 13.33 46.19 -21.89
N PRO A 495 12.46 46.90 -21.14
CA PRO A 495 12.87 47.58 -19.90
C PRO A 495 13.31 46.62 -18.79
N SER A 496 14.50 46.85 -18.22
CA SER A 496 15.08 45.99 -17.17
C SER A 496 14.24 45.98 -15.87
N ALA A 497 13.40 47.00 -15.64
CA ALA A 497 12.52 47.09 -14.47
C ALA A 497 11.45 45.97 -14.40
N THR A 498 10.94 45.51 -15.55
CA THR A 498 9.91 44.45 -15.58
C THR A 498 10.52 43.08 -15.29
N LEU A 499 11.72 42.83 -15.80
CA LEU A 499 12.43 41.55 -15.67
C LEU A 499 13.09 41.38 -14.29
N THR A 500 13.60 42.46 -13.68
CA THR A 500 14.21 42.41 -12.33
C THR A 500 13.21 42.32 -11.18
N LYS A 501 11.90 42.23 -11.47
CA LYS A 501 10.82 42.25 -10.47
C LYS A 501 10.93 41.11 -9.43
N THR A 502 11.35 39.92 -9.83
CA THR A 502 11.59 38.78 -8.92
C THR A 502 12.79 39.04 -8.04
N LEU A 503 13.97 39.30 -8.64
CA LEU A 503 15.22 39.59 -7.93
C LEU A 503 15.06 40.73 -6.90
N ARG A 504 14.30 41.78 -7.22
CA ARG A 504 14.01 42.89 -6.29
C ARG A 504 12.99 42.53 -5.19
N ALA A 505 12.12 41.54 -5.41
CA ALA A 505 11.25 41.00 -4.37
C ALA A 505 12.03 40.08 -3.40
N ASP A 506 12.89 39.22 -3.92
CA ASP A 506 13.78 38.34 -3.13
C ASP A 506 14.74 39.18 -2.28
N LEU A 507 15.36 40.20 -2.87
CA LEU A 507 16.20 41.19 -2.19
C LEU A 507 15.45 41.89 -1.05
N LYS A 508 14.21 42.34 -1.29
CA LYS A 508 13.37 42.93 -0.24
C LYS A 508 13.05 41.92 0.88
N SER A 509 12.83 40.65 0.53
CA SER A 509 12.58 39.58 1.51
C SER A 509 13.81 39.31 2.38
N HIS A 510 15.02 39.29 1.80
CA HIS A 510 16.26 39.11 2.55
C HIS A 510 16.59 40.32 3.44
N TYR A 511 16.34 41.56 2.98
CA TYR A 511 16.45 42.73 3.86
C TYR A 511 15.46 42.69 5.03
N ALA A 512 14.21 42.28 4.81
CA ALA A 512 13.24 42.12 5.89
C ALA A 512 13.63 41.02 6.89
N ALA A 513 14.23 39.92 6.42
CA ALA A 513 14.76 38.86 7.27
C ALA A 513 15.99 39.31 8.08
N LEU A 514 16.89 40.10 7.47
CA LEU A 514 18.06 40.70 8.12
C LEU A 514 17.65 41.67 9.25
N GLU A 515 16.64 42.51 9.02
CA GLU A 515 16.12 43.44 10.03
C GLU A 515 15.45 42.69 11.20
N ALA A 516 14.63 41.68 10.90
CA ALA A 516 13.97 40.86 11.92
C ALA A 516 14.98 40.07 12.78
N ALA A 517 16.01 39.49 12.15
CA ALA A 517 17.12 38.86 12.88
C ALA A 517 17.88 39.89 13.73
N GLY A 518 18.10 41.10 13.19
CA GLY A 518 18.76 42.19 13.91
C GLY A 518 18.06 42.61 15.21
N ALA A 519 16.72 42.56 15.24
CA ALA A 519 15.95 42.78 16.46
C ALA A 519 16.09 41.62 17.48
N SER A 520 16.23 40.38 17.00
CA SER A 520 16.46 39.21 17.85
C SER A 520 17.89 39.19 18.44
N ASP A 521 18.91 39.53 17.64
CA ASP A 521 20.29 39.71 18.11
C ASP A 521 20.35 40.66 19.31
N GLN A 522 19.63 41.78 19.24
CA GLN A 522 19.59 42.77 20.31
C GLN A 522 18.92 42.24 21.59
N GLN A 523 17.93 41.35 21.48
CA GLN A 523 17.35 40.66 22.64
C GLN A 523 18.38 39.74 23.31
N VAL A 524 19.15 38.98 22.53
CA VAL A 524 20.22 38.10 23.03
C VAL A 524 21.33 38.92 23.71
N VAL A 525 21.75 40.05 23.13
CA VAL A 525 22.70 40.99 23.73
C VAL A 525 22.18 41.56 25.07
N ASN A 526 20.89 41.88 25.14
CA ASN A 526 20.27 42.39 26.37
C ASN A 526 20.22 41.31 27.48
N LEU A 527 19.87 40.06 27.12
CA LEU A 527 19.87 38.92 28.05
C LEU A 527 21.28 38.63 28.59
N TRP A 528 22.29 38.62 27.72
CA TRP A 528 23.69 38.47 28.13
C TRP A 528 24.10 39.58 29.10
N THR A 529 23.82 40.85 28.76
CA THR A 529 24.17 42.00 29.59
C THR A 529 23.58 41.92 31.00
N ALA A 530 22.36 41.40 31.14
CA ALA A 530 21.70 41.21 32.45
C ALA A 530 22.33 40.10 33.31
N VAL A 531 23.00 39.12 32.71
CA VAL A 531 23.45 37.87 33.37
C VAL A 531 24.98 37.74 33.47
N ARG A 532 25.73 38.49 32.64
CA ARG A 532 27.20 38.53 32.62
C ARG A 532 27.84 38.78 33.99
N GLY A 533 27.18 39.56 34.86
CA GLY A 533 27.62 39.79 36.24
C GLY A 533 27.60 38.52 37.10
N ASP A 534 26.49 37.79 37.11
CA ASP A 534 26.33 36.56 37.92
C ASP A 534 27.14 35.39 37.35
N ILE A 535 27.36 35.34 36.02
CA ILE A 535 28.25 34.37 35.38
C ILE A 535 29.73 34.65 35.72
N ASN A 536 30.16 35.90 35.71
CA ASN A 536 31.51 36.27 36.17
C ASN A 536 31.70 36.00 37.67
N LEU A 537 30.64 36.14 38.48
CA LEU A 537 30.66 35.78 39.90
C LEU A 537 30.82 34.27 40.11
N LEU A 538 30.13 33.43 39.32
CA LEU A 538 30.31 31.96 39.31
C LEU A 538 31.73 31.52 38.93
N ARG A 539 32.39 32.23 38.01
CA ARG A 539 33.79 31.98 37.62
C ARG A 539 34.79 32.41 38.69
N SER A 540 34.41 33.32 39.59
CA SER A 540 35.29 33.87 40.62
C SER A 540 35.48 32.90 41.80
N PRO A 541 36.60 32.98 42.54
CA PRO A 541 36.76 32.25 43.81
C PRO A 541 35.84 32.78 44.92
N GLN A 542 35.29 34.00 44.79
CA GLN A 542 34.43 34.65 45.78
C GLN A 542 33.06 33.95 45.94
N LEU A 543 32.72 33.02 45.05
CA LEU A 543 31.55 32.16 45.17
C LEU A 543 31.54 31.36 46.49
N GLU A 544 32.71 30.89 46.92
CA GLU A 544 32.86 30.07 48.13
C GLU A 544 32.69 30.93 49.40
N ASP A 545 33.19 32.17 49.40
CA ASP A 545 32.97 33.13 50.49
C ASP A 545 31.50 33.58 50.60
N LEU A 546 30.77 33.68 49.49
CA LEU A 546 29.34 34.02 49.49
C LEU A 546 28.50 32.92 50.14
N PHE A 547 28.69 31.65 49.76
CA PHE A 547 28.00 30.55 50.42
C PHE A 547 28.43 30.39 51.89
N ARG A 548 29.70 30.65 52.24
CA ARG A 548 30.17 30.68 53.63
C ARG A 548 29.50 31.78 54.47
N ALA A 549 29.28 32.97 53.90
CA ALA A 549 28.55 34.04 54.55
C ALA A 549 27.06 33.67 54.78
N GLU A 550 26.41 33.07 53.79
CA GLU A 550 24.99 32.68 53.88
C GLU A 550 24.75 31.40 54.72
N ALA A 551 25.74 30.53 54.86
CA ALA A 551 25.70 29.36 55.77
C ALA A 551 25.53 29.74 57.25
N GLY A 552 25.89 31.00 57.60
CA GLY A 552 25.60 31.59 58.91
C GLY A 552 26.65 31.31 59.98
N SER A 553 27.94 31.36 59.63
CA SER A 553 29.04 31.31 60.60
C SER A 553 29.13 32.62 61.40
N SER A 554 28.22 32.78 62.36
CA SER A 554 28.33 33.75 63.45
C SER A 554 28.70 33.00 64.73
N THR A 555 29.87 33.31 65.28
CA THR A 555 30.53 32.58 66.37
C THR A 555 29.89 32.82 67.74
N ASN A 556 28.67 32.31 67.94
CA ASN A 556 28.04 32.17 69.26
C ASN A 556 26.86 31.17 69.23
N ASN A 557 27.15 29.88 69.39
CA ASN A 557 26.18 28.88 69.86
C ASN A 557 26.77 28.21 71.10
N ASN A 558 26.02 28.20 72.21
CA ASN A 558 26.52 27.70 73.49
C ASN A 558 26.58 26.17 73.54
N LEU A 559 27.63 25.65 74.18
CA LEU A 559 27.93 24.22 74.35
C LEU A 559 27.04 23.56 75.45
N LEU A 560 25.76 23.92 75.53
CA LEU A 560 24.85 23.54 76.63
C LEU A 560 23.40 23.34 76.12
N ASP A 561 23.21 22.35 75.25
CA ASP A 561 21.90 21.74 75.00
C ASP A 561 22.08 20.24 74.65
N LEU A 562 22.73 19.53 75.58
CA LEU A 562 23.00 18.10 75.52
C LEU A 562 21.96 17.38 76.40
N ASP A 563 20.71 17.31 75.93
CA ASP A 563 19.66 16.55 76.62
C ASP A 563 19.83 15.05 76.35
N VAL A 564 20.59 14.39 77.22
CA VAL A 564 20.95 12.96 77.12
C VAL A 564 19.72 12.10 77.48
N GLY A 565 18.80 11.99 76.51
CA GLY A 565 17.40 11.64 76.78
C GLY A 565 16.84 10.36 76.14
N ASN A 566 17.21 9.95 74.92
CA ASN A 566 16.64 8.71 74.34
C ASN A 566 17.36 8.03 73.13
N GLU A 567 18.71 7.98 73.08
CA GLU A 567 19.47 7.44 71.93
C GLU A 567 18.99 6.06 71.40
N ALA A 568 18.53 5.17 72.28
CA ALA A 568 18.11 3.83 71.92
C ALA A 568 16.77 3.77 71.15
N ASP A 569 15.84 4.68 71.44
CA ASP A 569 14.59 4.79 70.67
C ASP A 569 14.78 5.70 69.46
N ASP A 570 15.59 6.77 69.55
CA ASP A 570 16.03 7.57 68.40
C ASP A 570 16.65 6.69 67.31
N ALA A 571 17.54 5.75 67.68
CA ALA A 571 18.12 4.79 66.75
C ALA A 571 17.08 3.85 66.12
N ARG A 572 16.04 3.47 66.88
CA ARG A 572 14.93 2.63 66.39
C ARG A 572 13.97 3.40 65.49
N GLU A 573 13.76 4.69 65.74
CA GLU A 573 12.98 5.56 64.86
C GLU A 573 13.74 5.89 63.59
N ARG A 574 15.05 6.18 63.65
CA ARG A 574 15.94 6.30 62.47
C ARG A 574 15.93 5.02 61.63
N ALA A 575 16.01 3.84 62.24
CA ALA A 575 15.94 2.56 61.51
C ALA A 575 14.58 2.34 60.81
N LYS A 576 13.47 2.77 61.41
CA LYS A 576 12.13 2.73 60.78
C LYS A 576 12.01 3.78 59.66
N ILE A 577 12.53 4.98 59.87
CA ILE A 577 12.60 6.05 58.85
C ILE A 577 13.39 5.55 57.65
N GLY A 578 14.56 4.92 57.87
CA GLY A 578 15.38 4.30 56.83
C GLY A 578 14.65 3.24 56.01
N SER A 579 13.94 2.31 56.66
CA SER A 579 13.20 1.27 55.93
C SER A 579 11.96 1.80 55.18
N TYR A 580 11.33 2.88 55.65
CA TYR A 580 10.30 3.59 54.87
C TYR A 580 10.92 4.39 53.70
N VAL A 581 12.09 5.00 53.89
CA VAL A 581 12.86 5.68 52.82
C VAL A 581 13.25 4.69 51.71
N GLU A 582 13.73 3.50 52.06
CA GLU A 582 14.06 2.44 51.09
C GLU A 582 12.82 1.94 50.31
N GLN A 583 11.69 1.76 50.98
CA GLN A 583 10.42 1.41 50.33
C GLN A 583 9.92 2.51 49.38
N VAL A 584 10.06 3.79 49.76
CA VAL A 584 9.75 4.94 48.90
C VAL A 584 10.69 5.00 47.69
N GLU A 585 12.00 4.78 47.88
CA GLU A 585 12.94 4.64 46.76
C GLU A 585 12.56 3.48 45.82
N SER A 586 12.14 2.33 46.37
CA SER A 586 11.72 1.16 45.59
C SER A 586 10.45 1.42 44.78
N ALA A 587 9.47 2.13 45.36
CA ALA A 587 8.28 2.59 44.65
C ALA A 587 8.61 3.59 43.53
N LEU A 588 9.51 4.56 43.79
CA LEU A 588 10.01 5.49 42.76
C LEU A 588 10.77 4.78 41.64
N LYS A 589 11.59 3.75 41.96
CA LYS A 589 12.31 2.94 40.96
C LYS A 589 11.32 2.16 40.08
N ARG A 590 10.26 1.57 40.64
CA ARG A 590 9.14 0.98 39.87
C ARG A 590 8.44 2.02 38.98
N LEU A 591 8.15 3.20 39.50
CA LEU A 591 7.44 4.26 38.78
C LEU A 591 8.23 4.76 37.55
N ASN A 592 9.55 4.92 37.68
CA ASN A 592 10.44 5.23 36.55
C ASN A 592 10.51 4.09 35.52
N LEU A 593 10.50 2.82 35.97
CA LEU A 593 10.47 1.67 35.05
C LEU A 593 9.17 1.63 34.22
N ILE A 594 8.02 1.99 34.81
CA ILE A 594 6.73 2.06 34.13
C ILE A 594 6.70 3.19 33.07
N SER A 595 7.24 4.38 33.38
CA SER A 595 7.40 5.47 32.40
C SER A 595 8.32 5.07 31.25
N ARG A 596 9.43 4.36 31.55
CA ARG A 596 10.33 3.81 30.53
C ARG A 596 9.63 2.76 29.65
N GLU A 597 8.90 1.82 30.23
CA GLU A 597 8.14 0.83 29.44
C GLU A 597 7.13 1.52 28.53
N ARG A 598 6.37 2.49 29.05
CA ARG A 598 5.41 3.28 28.25
C ARG A 598 6.11 3.98 27.08
N SER A 599 7.27 4.58 27.33
CA SER A 599 8.09 5.23 26.30
C SER A 599 8.62 4.26 25.22
N GLU A 600 8.96 3.03 25.60
CA GLU A 600 9.35 1.96 24.67
C GLU A 600 8.14 1.47 23.85
N VAL A 601 6.98 1.25 24.47
CA VAL A 601 5.74 0.82 23.78
C VAL A 601 5.22 1.86 22.79
N ILE A 602 5.35 3.16 23.10
CA ILE A 602 5.00 4.26 22.18
C ILE A 602 5.94 4.29 20.98
N ARG A 603 7.23 3.97 21.17
CA ARG A 603 8.21 3.88 20.08
C ARG A 603 7.84 2.73 19.14
N ASP A 604 7.66 1.53 19.68
CA ASP A 604 7.25 0.34 18.92
C ASP A 604 5.94 0.59 18.13
N LEU A 605 4.98 1.31 18.72
CA LEU A 605 3.72 1.68 18.07
C LEU A 605 3.94 2.66 16.92
N LYS A 606 4.74 3.72 17.11
CA LYS A 606 5.09 4.70 16.06
C LYS A 606 5.83 4.03 14.91
N ASP A 607 6.85 3.22 15.21
CA ASP A 607 7.65 2.51 14.23
C ASP A 607 6.78 1.54 13.40
N LYS A 608 5.85 0.81 14.03
CA LYS A 608 4.91 -0.06 13.31
C LYS A 608 3.88 0.72 12.48
N ILE A 609 3.38 1.85 12.97
CA ILE A 609 2.42 2.68 12.22
C ILE A 609 3.07 3.36 11.01
N GLN A 610 4.36 3.71 11.09
CA GLN A 610 5.12 4.29 9.99
C GLN A 610 5.43 3.27 8.88
N ASN A 611 5.72 2.01 9.24
CA ASN A 611 6.03 0.94 8.28
C ASN A 611 4.79 0.25 7.67
N ASP A 612 3.58 0.72 7.97
CA ASP A 612 2.32 0.06 7.63
C ASP A 612 1.67 0.64 6.36
N ASP A 613 1.66 -0.11 5.27
CA ASP A 613 1.03 0.26 3.99
C ASP A 613 -0.23 -0.58 3.68
N VAL A 614 -1.34 0.11 3.45
CA VAL A 614 -2.63 -0.48 3.04
C VAL A 614 -2.95 -0.26 1.55
N SER A 615 -2.07 0.41 0.79
CA SER A 615 -2.32 0.81 -0.60
C SER A 615 -2.69 -0.38 -1.49
N HIS A 616 -2.08 -1.55 -1.26
CA HIS A 616 -2.42 -2.77 -2.00
C HIS A 616 -3.82 -3.32 -1.64
N LEU A 617 -4.22 -3.28 -0.37
CA LEU A 617 -5.56 -3.69 0.08
C LEU A 617 -6.65 -2.75 -0.47
N LEU A 618 -6.38 -1.45 -0.48
CA LEU A 618 -7.28 -0.45 -1.06
C LEU A 618 -7.39 -0.58 -2.59
N LEU A 619 -6.26 -0.80 -3.29
CA LEU A 619 -6.27 -1.06 -4.73
C LEU A 619 -7.18 -2.26 -5.08
N LEU A 620 -7.04 -3.36 -4.33
CA LEU A 620 -7.82 -4.59 -4.55
C LEU A 620 -9.33 -4.38 -4.32
N ASN A 621 -9.70 -3.49 -3.41
CA ASN A 621 -11.09 -3.23 -3.02
C ASN A 621 -11.70 -1.98 -3.67
N ARG A 622 -11.01 -1.31 -4.62
CA ARG A 622 -11.46 -0.07 -5.28
C ARG A 622 -12.87 -0.16 -5.90
N ARG A 623 -13.30 -1.34 -6.34
CA ARG A 623 -14.67 -1.61 -6.86
C ARG A 623 -15.76 -1.57 -5.77
N ASN A 624 -15.39 -1.68 -4.49
CA ASN A 624 -16.29 -1.85 -3.35
C ASN A 624 -16.09 -0.72 -2.32
N THR A 625 -16.20 0.55 -2.75
CA THR A 625 -15.93 1.77 -1.96
C THR A 625 -16.64 1.82 -0.59
N GLY A 626 -17.80 1.16 -0.45
CA GLY A 626 -18.52 1.06 0.83
C GLY A 626 -17.86 0.16 1.89
N VAL A 627 -16.80 -0.58 1.56
CA VAL A 627 -16.11 -1.54 2.44
C VAL A 627 -14.85 -0.94 3.09
N GLU A 628 -14.39 0.22 2.62
CA GLU A 628 -13.17 0.89 3.12
C GLU A 628 -13.16 1.11 4.64
N PRO A 629 -14.24 1.59 5.31
CA PRO A 629 -14.24 1.72 6.77
C PRO A 629 -14.11 0.40 7.52
N ALA A 630 -14.60 -0.71 6.94
CA ALA A 630 -14.47 -2.04 7.54
C ALA A 630 -13.06 -2.62 7.34
N ILE A 631 -12.41 -2.32 6.21
CA ILE A 631 -10.99 -2.63 5.99
C ILE A 631 -10.14 -1.83 6.98
N PHE A 632 -10.39 -0.53 7.15
CA PHE A 632 -9.69 0.30 8.13
C PHE A 632 -9.90 -0.20 9.56
N ALA A 633 -11.12 -0.55 9.96
CA ALA A 633 -11.40 -1.10 11.28
C ALA A 633 -10.64 -2.40 11.54
N LYS A 634 -10.65 -3.34 10.58
CA LYS A 634 -9.91 -4.61 10.66
C LYS A 634 -8.39 -4.37 10.73
N GLU A 635 -7.86 -3.49 9.89
CA GLU A 635 -6.44 -3.17 9.88
C GLU A 635 -6.01 -2.40 11.15
N LEU A 636 -6.88 -1.61 11.78
CA LEU A 636 -6.60 -1.01 13.09
C LEU A 636 -6.54 -2.05 14.23
N GLU A 637 -7.14 -3.24 14.07
CA GLU A 637 -7.08 -4.27 15.13
C GLU A 637 -5.66 -4.75 15.43
N LYS A 638 -4.73 -4.70 14.46
CA LYS A 638 -3.32 -5.07 14.67
C LYS A 638 -2.59 -4.17 15.68
N PHE A 639 -3.14 -2.98 15.97
CA PHE A 639 -2.61 -2.05 16.97
C PHE A 639 -3.26 -2.19 18.36
N LYS A 640 -4.40 -2.89 18.49
CA LYS A 640 -5.07 -3.12 19.79
C LYS A 640 -4.16 -3.69 20.90
N PRO A 641 -3.23 -4.64 20.64
CA PRO A 641 -2.32 -5.13 21.67
C PRO A 641 -1.41 -4.03 22.26
N TYR A 642 -1.04 -3.02 21.46
CA TYR A 642 -0.25 -1.87 21.94
C TYR A 642 -1.09 -0.97 22.84
N GLN A 643 -2.33 -0.67 22.45
CA GLN A 643 -3.27 0.09 23.29
C GLN A 643 -3.53 -0.62 24.63
N GLN A 644 -3.73 -1.94 24.61
CA GLN A 644 -3.92 -2.76 25.81
C GLN A 644 -2.68 -2.71 26.73
N ARG A 645 -1.47 -2.82 26.18
CA ARG A 645 -0.23 -2.69 26.97
C ARG A 645 -0.07 -1.28 27.54
N LEU A 646 -0.39 -0.23 26.78
CA LEU A 646 -0.37 1.15 27.27
C LEU A 646 -1.36 1.34 28.43
N THR A 647 -2.61 0.89 28.30
CA THR A 647 -3.61 0.93 29.39
C THR A 647 -3.15 0.15 30.62
N ALA A 648 -2.44 -0.99 30.47
CA ALA A 648 -1.83 -1.67 31.60
C ALA A 648 -0.74 -0.82 32.29
N THR A 649 0.11 -0.09 31.55
CA THR A 649 1.07 0.86 32.15
C THR A 649 0.40 2.05 32.85
N ILE A 650 -0.84 2.40 32.51
CA ILE A 650 -1.61 3.43 33.23
C ILE A 650 -2.04 2.85 34.58
N HIS A 651 -2.69 1.68 34.58
CA HIS A 651 -3.18 1.06 35.81
C HIS A 651 -2.06 0.69 36.80
N HIS A 652 -0.93 0.15 36.30
CA HIS A 652 0.25 -0.10 37.13
C HIS A 652 0.83 1.19 37.75
N GLN A 653 0.69 2.33 37.07
CA GLN A 653 1.12 3.63 37.60
C GLN A 653 0.20 4.14 38.71
N GLU A 654 -1.13 4.02 38.54
CA GLU A 654 -2.12 4.39 39.56
C GLU A 654 -1.84 3.66 40.88
N VAL A 655 -1.64 2.35 40.82
CA VAL A 655 -1.32 1.51 41.99
C VAL A 655 0.01 1.93 42.62
N ALA A 656 1.06 2.16 41.82
CA ALA A 656 2.35 2.61 42.32
C ALA A 656 2.28 4.00 43.00
N ILE A 657 1.46 4.92 42.49
CA ILE A 657 1.22 6.24 43.10
C ILE A 657 0.43 6.13 44.41
N GLN A 658 -0.54 5.21 44.50
CA GLN A 658 -1.29 4.95 45.74
C GLN A 658 -0.41 4.33 46.82
N GLU A 659 0.41 3.33 46.48
CA GLU A 659 1.43 2.77 47.38
C GLU A 659 2.38 3.86 47.90
N LEU A 660 2.93 4.66 46.98
CA LEU A 660 3.86 5.75 47.27
C LEU A 660 3.24 6.81 48.19
N GLY A 661 2.00 7.22 47.94
CA GLY A 661 1.27 8.18 48.78
C GLY A 661 0.99 7.66 50.19
N GLY A 662 0.67 6.36 50.32
CA GLY A 662 0.49 5.70 51.62
C GLY A 662 1.79 5.66 52.44
N LEU A 663 2.88 5.19 51.84
CA LEU A 663 4.22 5.16 52.45
C LEU A 663 4.67 6.57 52.85
N TRP A 664 4.46 7.56 51.98
CA TRP A 664 4.85 8.94 52.21
C TRP A 664 4.13 9.59 53.39
N LYS A 665 2.83 9.32 53.54
CA LYS A 665 2.06 9.81 54.68
C LYS A 665 2.61 9.26 56.00
N SER A 666 2.85 7.95 56.07
CA SER A 666 3.44 7.30 57.26
C SER A 666 4.82 7.86 57.61
N LEU A 667 5.67 8.14 56.62
CA LEU A 667 6.98 8.74 56.81
C LEU A 667 6.89 10.20 57.33
N LYS A 668 5.96 10.99 56.78
CA LYS A 668 5.75 12.40 57.18
C LYS A 668 5.16 12.53 58.58
N ASP A 669 4.21 11.67 58.94
CA ASP A 669 3.58 11.65 60.27
C ASP A 669 4.60 11.29 61.38
N LEU A 670 5.61 10.46 61.04
CA LEU A 670 6.70 10.08 61.95
C LEU A 670 7.76 11.19 62.10
N ALA A 671 8.26 11.74 60.99
CA ALA A 671 9.42 12.65 60.99
C ALA A 671 9.07 14.16 60.94
N GLY A 672 7.81 14.53 61.24
CA GLY A 672 7.30 15.90 61.20
C GLY A 672 7.43 16.71 62.50
N ARG A 673 7.86 16.11 63.63
CA ARG A 673 7.72 16.70 64.99
C ARG A 673 8.90 17.55 65.50
N GLY A 674 10.08 17.50 64.89
CA GLY A 674 11.31 18.07 65.46
C GLY A 674 11.46 19.60 65.33
N PRO A 675 11.80 20.35 66.41
CA PRO A 675 12.11 21.79 66.34
C PRO A 675 13.27 22.14 65.40
N GLY A 676 14.24 21.24 65.25
CA GLY A 676 15.38 21.39 64.32
C GLY A 676 14.96 21.57 62.86
N ALA A 677 13.81 21.02 62.46
CA ALA A 677 13.29 21.14 61.10
C ALA A 677 13.12 22.61 60.69
N ARG A 678 12.55 23.48 61.54
CA ARG A 678 12.33 24.90 61.19
C ARG A 678 13.63 25.69 61.00
N LYS A 679 14.64 25.45 61.85
CA LYS A 679 15.96 26.11 61.73
C LYS A 679 16.73 25.59 60.51
N TRP A 680 16.51 24.33 60.11
CA TRP A 680 17.03 23.78 58.87
C TRP A 680 16.29 24.35 57.66
N ASP A 681 14.96 24.36 57.67
CA ASP A 681 14.11 24.88 56.59
C ASP A 681 14.43 26.36 56.27
N GLU A 682 14.73 27.20 57.27
CA GLU A 682 15.16 28.58 57.04
C GLU A 682 16.59 28.72 56.47
N ARG A 683 17.53 27.87 56.90
CA ARG A 683 18.91 27.87 56.36
C ARG A 683 18.91 27.35 54.92
N GLU A 684 18.26 26.22 54.68
CA GLU A 684 18.18 25.62 53.35
C GLU A 684 17.35 26.50 52.40
N LYS A 685 16.33 27.23 52.89
CA LYS A 685 15.64 28.23 52.06
C LYS A 685 16.59 29.30 51.52
N ARG A 686 17.49 29.87 52.33
CA ARG A 686 18.47 30.86 51.87
C ARG A 686 19.43 30.27 50.84
N LYS A 687 20.06 29.15 51.16
CA LYS A 687 20.92 28.39 50.24
C LYS A 687 20.19 28.05 48.93
N LYS A 688 18.94 27.61 48.99
CA LYS A 688 18.09 27.27 47.84
C LYS A 688 17.70 28.51 47.03
N ASP A 689 17.49 29.67 47.64
CA ASP A 689 17.21 30.93 46.93
C ASP A 689 18.47 31.46 46.21
N THR A 690 19.67 31.27 46.78
CA THR A 690 20.95 31.54 46.11
C THR A 690 21.26 30.54 44.99
N VAL A 691 21.00 29.24 45.20
CA VAL A 691 21.08 28.21 44.14
C VAL A 691 20.09 28.53 43.01
N LYS A 692 18.86 28.98 43.29
CA LYS A 692 17.90 29.44 42.27
C LYS A 692 18.43 30.65 41.48
N ARG A 693 19.10 31.61 42.13
CA ARG A 693 19.71 32.76 41.44
C ARG A 693 20.75 32.27 40.43
N PHE A 694 21.68 31.41 40.85
CA PHE A 694 22.71 30.87 39.97
C PHE A 694 22.17 29.89 38.92
N SER A 695 21.14 29.09 39.23
CA SER A 695 20.41 28.29 38.23
C SER A 695 19.82 29.19 37.16
N ARG A 696 19.05 30.23 37.55
CA ARG A 696 18.45 31.17 36.60
C ARG A 696 19.49 31.89 35.75
N ALA A 697 20.63 32.28 36.33
CA ALA A 697 21.75 32.84 35.57
C ALA A 697 22.32 31.84 34.56
N ARG A 698 22.53 30.59 34.98
CA ARG A 698 23.02 29.48 34.13
C ARG A 698 22.03 29.10 33.04
N ASP A 699 20.73 29.11 33.31
CA ASP A 699 19.69 28.74 32.35
C ASP A 699 19.49 29.85 31.30
N VAL A 700 19.51 31.12 31.69
CA VAL A 700 19.52 32.26 30.74
C VAL A 700 20.84 32.36 29.96
N TYR A 701 21.97 31.97 30.56
CA TYR A 701 23.24 31.84 29.83
C TYR A 701 23.17 30.76 28.74
N MET A 702 22.55 29.60 29.04
CA MET A 702 22.30 28.58 28.02
C MET A 702 21.33 29.08 26.95
N GLU A 703 20.26 29.79 27.31
CA GLU A 703 19.33 30.44 26.35
C GLU A 703 20.05 31.43 25.43
N VAL A 704 20.95 32.27 25.97
CA VAL A 704 21.81 33.18 25.19
C VAL A 704 22.70 32.39 24.24
N ARG A 705 23.38 31.33 24.70
CA ARG A 705 24.28 30.53 23.85
C ARG A 705 23.53 29.80 22.74
N ASP A 706 22.35 29.26 23.04
CA ASP A 706 21.43 28.65 22.08
C ASP A 706 20.90 29.67 21.06
N GLY A 707 20.60 30.89 21.51
CA GLY A 707 20.22 32.02 20.66
C GLY A 707 21.33 32.41 19.70
N LEU A 708 22.57 32.53 20.18
CA LEU A 708 23.74 32.80 19.34
C LEU A 708 24.04 31.66 18.36
N ALA A 709 23.90 30.40 18.76
CA ALA A 709 24.08 29.26 17.86
C ALA A 709 23.03 29.26 16.72
N LYS A 710 21.75 29.49 17.05
CA LYS A 710 20.65 29.64 16.07
C LYS A 710 20.87 30.86 15.17
N GLY A 711 21.35 31.98 15.71
CA GLY A 711 21.72 33.17 14.96
C GLY A 711 22.87 32.92 13.98
N LEU A 712 23.95 32.28 14.41
CA LEU A 712 25.09 31.91 13.55
C LEU A 712 24.67 30.95 12.42
N GLN A 713 23.81 29.96 12.71
CA GLN A 713 23.22 29.11 11.67
C GLN A 713 22.38 29.93 10.68
N PHE A 714 21.45 30.74 11.18
CA PHE A 714 20.58 31.58 10.34
C PHE A 714 21.40 32.53 9.44
N TYR A 715 22.42 33.20 9.97
CA TYR A 715 23.27 34.08 9.17
C TYR A 715 24.14 33.31 8.16
N THR A 716 24.51 32.06 8.44
CA THR A 716 25.20 31.18 7.49
C THR A 716 24.26 30.77 6.34
N GLU A 717 23.03 30.37 6.65
CA GLU A 717 22.00 30.04 5.65
C GLU A 717 21.61 31.27 4.80
N LEU A 718 21.44 32.44 5.44
CA LEU A 718 21.16 33.71 4.76
C LEU A 718 22.35 34.18 3.90
N THR A 719 23.59 33.91 4.31
CA THR A 719 24.78 34.10 3.45
C THR A 719 24.69 33.19 2.21
N GLY A 720 24.32 31.92 2.38
CA GLY A 720 24.11 30.99 1.27
C GLY A 720 22.99 31.42 0.30
N LEU A 721 21.90 32.01 0.81
CA LEU A 721 20.81 32.55 -0.02
C LEU A 721 21.23 33.82 -0.76
N THR A 722 21.90 34.76 -0.08
CA THR A 722 22.33 36.03 -0.68
C THR A 722 23.44 35.87 -1.71
N VAL A 723 24.35 34.90 -1.55
CA VAL A 723 25.32 34.51 -2.58
C VAL A 723 24.61 33.98 -3.84
N LYS A 724 23.59 33.12 -3.70
CA LYS A 724 22.79 32.64 -4.85
C LYS A 724 22.02 33.76 -5.53
N LEU A 725 21.41 34.69 -4.77
CA LEU A 725 20.75 35.87 -5.34
C LEU A 725 21.74 36.74 -6.13
N ARG A 726 22.96 36.91 -5.64
CA ARG A 726 24.03 37.63 -6.34
C ARG A 726 24.48 36.92 -7.61
N GLU A 727 24.61 35.61 -7.60
CA GLU A 727 24.96 34.81 -8.78
C GLU A 727 23.87 34.91 -9.86
N ASN A 728 22.59 34.78 -9.47
CA ASN A 728 21.45 34.96 -10.36
C ASN A 728 21.39 36.39 -10.94
N ALA A 729 21.60 37.41 -10.10
CA ALA A 729 21.64 38.81 -10.54
C ALA A 729 22.79 39.08 -11.51
N ARG A 730 24.00 38.56 -11.23
CA ARG A 730 25.17 38.72 -12.12
C ARG A 730 25.04 37.96 -13.44
N ALA A 731 24.44 36.77 -13.44
CA ALA A 731 24.11 36.05 -14.67
C ALA A 731 23.14 36.88 -15.54
N TYR A 732 22.03 37.33 -14.95
CA TYR A 732 21.07 38.21 -15.62
C TYR A 732 21.73 39.48 -16.18
N ILE A 733 22.57 40.17 -15.41
CA ILE A 733 23.28 41.38 -15.85
C ILE A 733 24.28 41.05 -16.98
N SER A 734 24.97 39.92 -16.92
CA SER A 734 25.90 39.47 -17.96
C SER A 734 25.17 39.23 -19.29
N ASP A 735 24.06 38.50 -19.27
CA ASP A 735 23.26 38.20 -20.47
C ASP A 735 22.65 39.49 -21.07
N ARG A 736 22.17 40.39 -20.21
CA ARG A 736 21.58 41.68 -20.60
C ARG A 736 22.59 42.67 -21.14
N LYS A 737 23.82 42.63 -20.63
CA LYS A 737 24.96 43.36 -21.22
C LYS A 737 25.37 42.76 -22.56
N ALA A 738 25.40 41.43 -22.70
CA ALA A 738 25.70 40.80 -23.99
C ALA A 738 24.64 41.12 -25.07
N GLU A 739 23.35 41.09 -24.70
CA GLU A 739 22.24 41.52 -25.56
C GLU A 739 22.39 43.00 -25.98
N ARG A 740 22.67 43.89 -25.01
CA ARG A 740 22.92 45.31 -25.24
C ARG A 740 24.10 45.54 -26.19
N ASP A 741 25.24 44.93 -25.92
CA ASP A 741 26.47 45.13 -26.69
C ASP A 741 26.31 44.56 -28.12
N ALA A 742 25.56 43.47 -28.31
CA ALA A 742 25.17 42.96 -29.62
C ALA A 742 24.21 43.89 -30.39
N LEU A 743 23.22 44.47 -29.72
CA LEU A 743 22.32 45.47 -30.32
C LEU A 743 23.08 46.74 -30.72
N VAL A 744 23.98 47.23 -29.86
CA VAL A 744 24.88 48.35 -30.17
C VAL A 744 25.75 48.05 -31.39
N ALA A 745 26.38 46.87 -31.45
CA ALA A 745 27.19 46.46 -32.60
C ALA A 745 26.40 46.40 -33.90
N LYS A 746 25.15 45.90 -33.87
CA LYS A 746 24.24 45.89 -35.03
C LYS A 746 23.89 47.31 -35.48
N LEU A 747 23.47 48.18 -34.57
CA LEU A 747 23.07 49.56 -34.89
C LEU A 747 24.27 50.39 -35.38
N GLU A 748 25.47 50.18 -34.86
CA GLU A 748 26.68 50.81 -35.38
C GLU A 748 27.08 50.29 -36.76
N LEU A 749 26.85 49.01 -37.06
CA LEU A 749 27.06 48.45 -38.40
C LEU A 749 26.05 49.01 -39.41
N GLU A 750 24.77 49.07 -39.06
CA GLU A 750 23.72 49.69 -39.89
C GLU A 750 23.98 51.18 -40.11
N LYS A 751 24.51 51.90 -39.12
CA LYS A 751 24.93 53.30 -39.26
C LYS A 751 26.19 53.49 -40.13
N LYS A 752 27.11 52.51 -40.14
CA LYS A 752 28.28 52.49 -41.05
C LYS A 752 27.87 52.15 -42.50
N LEU A 753 26.87 51.29 -42.68
CA LEU A 753 26.36 50.89 -44.00
C LEU A 753 25.43 51.92 -44.66
N SER A 754 24.70 52.71 -43.86
CA SER A 754 23.78 53.76 -44.35
C SER A 754 24.44 55.11 -44.63
N ALA A 755 25.75 55.26 -44.36
CA ALA A 755 26.50 56.48 -44.67
C ALA A 755 26.82 56.56 -46.19
N PRO A 756 26.29 57.55 -46.94
CA PRO A 756 26.51 57.63 -48.38
C PRO A 756 27.93 58.10 -48.71
N SER A 757 28.69 57.26 -49.41
CA SER A 757 30.01 57.63 -49.93
C SER A 757 29.89 58.53 -51.16
N HIS A 758 30.56 59.68 -51.14
CA HIS A 758 30.85 60.52 -52.32
C HIS A 758 32.32 61.00 -52.28
N ALA A 759 32.91 61.15 -53.47
CA ALA A 759 34.35 61.25 -53.76
C ALA A 759 34.84 62.74 -53.76
N PRO A 760 36.10 63.12 -54.13
CA PRO A 760 37.21 62.35 -54.74
C PRO A 760 38.62 62.60 -54.15
N ALA A 761 39.69 62.19 -54.85
CA ALA A 761 41.07 62.10 -54.32
C ALA A 761 42.16 62.83 -55.15
N LYS A 762 43.21 63.33 -54.46
CA LYS A 762 44.62 63.72 -54.86
C LYS A 762 45.21 64.68 -53.80
N PRO A 763 46.54 64.92 -53.70
CA PRO A 763 47.75 64.08 -53.84
C PRO A 763 48.60 64.07 -52.50
N PRO A 764 49.84 63.53 -52.40
CA PRO A 764 50.46 63.14 -51.10
C PRO A 764 51.69 63.95 -50.58
N LEU A 765 52.14 63.59 -49.36
CA LEU A 765 53.38 63.94 -48.59
C LEU A 765 53.39 65.30 -47.82
N PRO A 766 54.20 65.49 -46.73
CA PRO A 766 55.14 64.57 -46.06
C PRO A 766 54.93 64.39 -44.51
N PRO A 767 55.68 63.49 -43.82
CA PRO A 767 55.91 63.51 -42.35
C PRO A 767 57.06 64.51 -41.99
N PRO A 768 57.60 64.65 -40.75
CA PRO A 768 57.37 63.98 -39.45
C PRO A 768 56.91 65.01 -38.37
N PRO A 769 57.15 64.93 -37.02
CA PRO A 769 57.73 63.89 -36.16
C PRO A 769 56.92 63.57 -34.87
N SER A 770 57.53 62.82 -33.93
CA SER A 770 57.04 62.50 -32.58
C SER A 770 57.82 63.25 -31.47
N LYS A 771 57.19 63.45 -30.29
CA LYS A 771 57.89 63.65 -29.00
C LYS A 771 57.15 62.98 -27.85
N SER A 772 57.87 62.13 -27.12
CA SER A 772 57.48 61.42 -25.90
C SER A 772 57.58 62.31 -24.64
N SER A 773 56.87 61.96 -23.55
CA SER A 773 57.19 62.52 -22.22
C SER A 773 56.84 61.61 -21.02
N LEU A 774 57.88 61.25 -20.27
CA LEU A 774 57.98 61.06 -18.82
C LEU A 774 57.40 59.86 -18.03
N ASP A 775 56.26 59.24 -18.32
CA ASP A 775 55.79 58.13 -17.45
C ASP A 775 56.59 56.82 -17.59
N ALA A 776 57.28 56.61 -18.71
CA ALA A 776 58.04 55.39 -18.99
C ALA A 776 59.37 55.26 -18.23
N SER A 777 59.75 56.24 -17.39
CA SER A 777 61.12 56.38 -16.87
C SER A 777 61.31 56.02 -15.38
N PHE A 778 60.27 55.57 -14.67
CA PHE A 778 60.35 55.26 -13.23
C PHE A 778 60.24 53.76 -12.88
N ALA A 779 59.97 52.89 -13.86
CA ALA A 779 59.73 51.46 -13.64
C ALA A 779 60.97 50.56 -13.81
N SER A 780 62.15 51.12 -14.11
CA SER A 780 63.33 50.35 -14.55
C SER A 780 64.54 50.46 -13.60
N LEU A 781 64.36 50.11 -12.33
CA LEU A 781 65.45 49.73 -11.42
C LEU A 781 65.07 48.45 -10.64
N SER A 782 65.95 47.46 -10.69
CA SER A 782 65.88 46.17 -9.97
C SER A 782 66.23 46.36 -8.47
N LEU A 783 66.20 45.38 -7.55
CA LEU A 783 66.29 43.90 -7.61
C LEU A 783 65.44 43.25 -6.49
N GLY A 784 65.15 41.93 -6.59
CA GLY A 784 64.84 41.09 -5.40
C GLY A 784 63.77 40.01 -5.55
N ASP A 785 64.20 38.76 -5.75
CA ASP A 785 63.60 37.44 -5.44
C ASP A 785 62.07 37.13 -5.44
N ALA A 786 61.77 36.09 -6.24
CA ALA A 786 60.98 34.88 -5.89
C ALA A 786 59.41 34.88 -5.90
N PRO A 787 58.76 33.70 -6.12
CA PRO A 787 57.43 33.63 -6.77
C PRO A 787 56.41 32.70 -6.01
N PRO A 788 55.27 32.20 -6.57
CA PRO A 788 54.62 32.44 -7.88
C PRO A 788 53.08 32.67 -7.90
N ALA A 789 52.55 33.01 -9.09
CA ALA A 789 51.28 32.55 -9.73
C ALA A 789 50.02 33.46 -9.87
N GLN A 790 49.28 33.17 -10.98
CA GLN A 790 47.86 33.43 -11.32
C GLN A 790 47.35 34.76 -11.99
N SER A 791 47.11 34.66 -13.32
CA SER A 791 45.77 34.74 -13.99
C SER A 791 45.29 36.00 -14.80
N GLN A 792 44.49 35.70 -15.86
CA GLN A 792 43.45 36.56 -16.54
C GLN A 792 43.92 37.77 -17.40
N PRO A 793 43.07 38.47 -18.23
CA PRO A 793 41.72 38.16 -18.79
C PRO A 793 41.43 38.58 -20.30
N TRP A 794 40.16 38.43 -20.76
CA TRP A 794 39.40 39.12 -21.87
C TRP A 794 39.23 38.56 -23.33
N GLN A 795 37.97 38.13 -23.63
CA GLN A 795 37.02 38.45 -24.75
C GLN A 795 37.36 38.49 -26.29
N GLY A 796 36.37 38.10 -27.13
CA GLY A 796 36.21 38.48 -28.57
C GLY A 796 35.15 37.65 -29.35
N ALA A 797 34.33 38.23 -30.26
CA ALA A 797 33.10 37.61 -30.82
C ALA A 797 33.03 37.41 -32.38
N GLY A 798 32.25 36.41 -32.86
CA GLY A 798 31.81 36.16 -34.27
C GLY A 798 31.97 34.69 -34.78
N SER A 799 31.07 33.93 -35.46
CA SER A 799 29.70 34.06 -36.05
C SER A 799 29.58 34.46 -37.55
N PRO A 800 28.71 33.86 -38.42
CA PRO A 800 28.10 32.50 -38.44
C PRO A 800 27.98 31.77 -39.85
N TYR A 801 27.46 30.52 -39.87
CA TYR A 801 27.07 29.63 -41.01
C TYR A 801 28.17 29.07 -41.96
N SER A 802 28.06 27.87 -42.59
CA SER A 802 27.42 26.56 -42.24
C SER A 802 27.69 25.46 -43.30
N GLN A 803 28.07 24.22 -42.92
CA GLN A 803 27.39 22.95 -43.33
C GLN A 803 28.06 21.66 -42.80
N GLN A 804 27.19 20.67 -42.52
CA GLN A 804 27.34 19.19 -42.54
C GLN A 804 28.36 18.39 -41.67
N TYR A 805 27.84 17.22 -41.24
CA TYR A 805 28.44 15.95 -40.78
C TYR A 805 29.57 15.94 -39.71
N GLY A 806 29.15 15.62 -38.47
CA GLY A 806 30.01 15.37 -37.32
C GLY A 806 30.53 13.94 -37.10
N GLN A 807 31.06 13.71 -35.89
CA GLN A 807 31.53 12.44 -35.32
C GLN A 807 31.58 12.51 -33.77
N GLN A 808 31.94 11.40 -33.13
CA GLN A 808 31.91 11.09 -31.68
C GLN A 808 32.91 11.85 -30.79
N GLN A 809 32.57 12.02 -29.50
CA GLN A 809 33.25 11.46 -28.29
C GLN A 809 32.38 11.79 -27.04
N GLN A 810 32.24 10.99 -25.97
CA GLN A 810 33.14 10.21 -25.08
C GLN A 810 33.90 11.04 -24.01
N GLN A 811 34.02 10.47 -22.79
CA GLN A 811 34.37 11.18 -21.54
C GLN A 811 35.85 11.01 -21.11
N PRO A 812 36.41 11.94 -20.30
CA PRO A 812 37.78 11.85 -19.77
C PRO A 812 37.90 11.13 -18.39
N PRO A 813 39.13 10.77 -17.93
CA PRO A 813 39.37 9.81 -16.83
C PRO A 813 39.82 10.42 -15.47
N GLN A 814 40.07 9.54 -14.49
CA GLN A 814 40.60 9.84 -13.13
C GLN A 814 42.07 9.37 -12.91
N PRO A 815 42.80 9.89 -11.89
CA PRO A 815 44.22 9.59 -11.62
C PRO A 815 44.47 8.40 -10.66
N ALA A 816 45.74 8.03 -10.44
CA ALA A 816 46.15 6.85 -9.67
C ALA A 816 47.44 7.03 -8.84
N GLN A 817 47.63 6.18 -7.82
CA GLN A 817 48.93 5.79 -7.23
C GLN A 817 48.83 4.42 -6.50
N SER A 818 49.94 3.87 -6.00
CA SER A 818 50.16 2.43 -5.71
C SER A 818 51.00 2.23 -4.41
N PRO A 819 51.57 1.06 -4.04
CA PRO A 819 51.39 -0.35 -4.48
C PRO A 819 51.24 -1.40 -3.32
N GLY A 820 51.05 -2.70 -3.61
CA GLY A 820 51.32 -3.76 -2.61
C GLY A 820 50.83 -5.20 -2.88
N ALA A 821 51.76 -6.09 -3.27
CA ALA A 821 51.82 -7.57 -3.11
C ALA A 821 50.57 -8.49 -3.21
N GLY A 822 50.68 -9.59 -4.00
CA GLY A 822 49.80 -10.77 -3.91
C GLY A 822 49.76 -11.63 -5.18
N GLN A 823 50.22 -12.88 -5.14
CA GLN A 823 50.15 -13.83 -6.27
C GLN A 823 48.84 -14.63 -6.27
N TYR A 824 48.24 -14.91 -7.44
CA TYR A 824 48.31 -16.24 -8.11
C TYR A 824 47.44 -16.31 -9.38
N SER A 825 47.91 -17.08 -10.36
CA SER A 825 47.20 -17.54 -11.57
C SER A 825 46.67 -18.98 -11.36
N PRO A 826 45.87 -19.63 -12.24
CA PRO A 826 45.63 -19.28 -13.66
C PRO A 826 44.19 -19.47 -14.21
N SER A 827 44.03 -19.09 -15.49
CA SER A 827 43.01 -19.55 -16.45
C SER A 827 43.42 -20.93 -17.05
N PRO A 828 42.83 -21.51 -18.13
CA PRO A 828 41.68 -21.07 -18.93
C PRO A 828 40.66 -22.18 -19.29
N TYR A 829 39.57 -21.80 -19.98
CA TYR A 829 39.16 -22.48 -21.22
C TYR A 829 38.54 -21.46 -22.19
N GLN A 830 38.89 -21.57 -23.48
CA GLN A 830 38.31 -20.78 -24.57
C GLN A 830 37.48 -21.69 -25.48
N TYR A 831 36.48 -21.12 -26.15
CA TYR A 831 36.12 -21.53 -27.51
C TYR A 831 35.97 -20.28 -28.38
N ASN A 832 36.22 -20.42 -29.68
CA ASN A 832 36.54 -19.33 -30.59
C ASN A 832 35.63 -19.36 -31.83
N THR A 833 35.15 -18.20 -32.29
CA THR A 833 34.54 -18.02 -33.63
C THR A 833 34.58 -16.54 -34.03
N GLN A 834 34.88 -16.26 -35.31
CA GLN A 834 35.06 -14.89 -35.83
C GLN A 834 33.75 -14.30 -36.40
N PRO A 835 33.58 -12.96 -36.39
CA PRO A 835 32.52 -12.27 -37.13
C PRO A 835 32.95 -11.92 -38.58
N GLY A 836 31.98 -11.87 -39.49
CA GLY A 836 32.15 -11.45 -40.90
C GLY A 836 31.41 -10.14 -41.27
N PRO A 837 31.68 -9.54 -42.45
CA PRO A 837 31.20 -8.21 -42.82
C PRO A 837 29.78 -8.16 -43.45
N PRO A 838 29.12 -6.98 -43.49
CA PRO A 838 27.70 -6.84 -43.89
C PRO A 838 27.45 -6.46 -45.37
N PRO A 839 26.28 -6.80 -45.95
CA PRO A 839 25.80 -6.35 -47.27
C PRO A 839 24.86 -5.11 -47.23
N PRO A 840 24.62 -4.42 -48.37
CA PRO A 840 23.92 -3.13 -48.44
C PRO A 840 22.38 -3.21 -48.73
N PRO A 841 21.62 -2.10 -48.55
CA PRO A 841 20.17 -2.05 -48.76
C PRO A 841 19.74 -1.73 -50.22
N PRO A 842 18.61 -2.27 -50.74
CA PRO A 842 18.01 -1.86 -52.01
C PRO A 842 17.08 -0.65 -51.88
N SER A 843 16.98 0.15 -52.95
CA SER A 843 16.07 1.30 -53.08
C SER A 843 14.73 0.94 -53.73
N HIS A 844 13.64 1.58 -53.30
CA HIS A 844 12.36 1.49 -53.99
C HIS A 844 12.24 2.56 -55.09
N GLN A 845 12.06 2.11 -56.34
CA GLN A 845 11.37 2.88 -57.38
C GLN A 845 9.94 2.34 -57.53
N HIS A 846 8.96 3.22 -57.79
CA HIS A 846 7.90 3.00 -58.78
C HIS A 846 7.22 4.34 -59.11
N GLN A 847 6.67 4.44 -60.31
CA GLN A 847 6.09 5.65 -60.89
C GLN A 847 4.75 5.33 -61.58
N TYR A 848 3.71 6.12 -61.30
CA TYR A 848 2.52 6.33 -62.14
C TYR A 848 1.64 5.09 -62.49
N SER A 849 0.37 5.21 -62.88
CA SER A 849 -0.50 6.38 -63.18
C SER A 849 -1.96 6.11 -62.75
N GLY A 850 -2.80 7.15 -62.72
CA GLY A 850 -4.26 7.01 -62.54
C GLY A 850 -4.90 8.26 -61.93
N SER A 851 -5.38 9.18 -62.76
CA SER A 851 -5.97 10.46 -62.32
C SER A 851 -7.45 10.57 -62.68
N PHE A 852 -8.25 11.23 -61.84
CA PHE A 852 -9.23 12.24 -62.26
C PHE A 852 -9.53 13.19 -61.09
N ASN A 853 -10.21 14.32 -61.35
CA ASN A 853 -10.00 15.57 -60.61
C ASN A 853 -11.30 16.35 -60.33
N SER A 854 -11.53 16.81 -59.08
CA SER A 854 -12.39 17.99 -58.77
C SER A 854 -12.32 18.43 -57.29
N LEU A 855 -12.22 19.74 -57.06
CA LEU A 855 -12.19 20.50 -55.78
C LEU A 855 -13.61 21.01 -55.38
N PRO A 856 -13.85 21.87 -54.35
CA PRO A 856 -13.07 22.28 -53.14
C PRO A 856 -13.89 22.22 -51.80
N PRO A 857 -13.28 22.55 -50.63
CA PRO A 857 -13.98 22.82 -49.36
C PRO A 857 -14.22 24.34 -49.06
N PRO A 858 -15.22 24.71 -48.23
CA PRO A 858 -15.49 26.09 -47.78
C PRO A 858 -14.77 26.51 -46.45
N PRO A 859 -14.72 27.82 -46.09
CA PRO A 859 -13.76 28.37 -45.12
C PRO A 859 -14.32 28.80 -43.72
N PRO A 860 -13.43 29.09 -42.73
CA PRO A 860 -13.80 29.58 -41.38
C PRO A 860 -13.57 31.09 -41.13
N PRO A 861 -14.43 31.73 -40.29
CA PRO A 861 -14.07 32.97 -39.56
C PRO A 861 -14.68 33.06 -38.12
N PRO A 862 -14.34 34.07 -37.28
CA PRO A 862 -13.06 34.76 -37.05
C PRO A 862 -12.67 34.80 -35.53
N GLN A 863 -11.70 35.65 -35.15
CA GLN A 863 -11.11 35.75 -33.79
C GLN A 863 -11.63 36.94 -32.94
N GLN A 864 -11.05 37.07 -31.72
CA GLN A 864 -11.00 38.22 -30.78
C GLN A 864 -12.03 38.20 -29.61
N GLN A 865 -11.73 38.70 -28.40
CA GLN A 865 -10.56 39.46 -27.92
C GLN A 865 -10.17 39.11 -26.45
N GLN A 866 -9.29 39.89 -25.81
CA GLN A 866 -8.49 39.53 -24.63
C GLN A 866 -8.62 40.57 -23.49
N GLN A 867 -8.64 40.17 -22.21
CA GLN A 867 -8.19 41.00 -21.05
C GLN A 867 -8.04 40.19 -19.74
N GLN A 868 -7.46 40.80 -18.68
CA GLN A 868 -6.99 40.11 -17.46
C GLN A 868 -7.30 40.87 -16.15
N GLN A 869 -7.67 40.11 -15.09
CA GLN A 869 -7.38 40.35 -13.64
C GLN A 869 -8.00 41.61 -12.94
N PRO A 870 -7.95 41.75 -11.58
CA PRO A 870 -7.69 40.77 -10.49
C PRO A 870 -8.65 40.79 -9.25
N GLN A 871 -8.46 39.80 -8.35
CA GLN A 871 -8.59 39.81 -6.87
C GLN A 871 -9.93 39.64 -6.07
N ARG A 872 -9.79 38.79 -5.02
CA ARG A 872 -10.39 38.74 -3.66
C ARG A 872 -11.86 38.33 -3.38
N GLN A 873 -11.95 37.19 -2.68
CA GLN A 873 -12.70 36.87 -1.43
C GLN A 873 -14.25 36.92 -1.33
N SER A 874 -14.75 36.03 -0.48
CA SER A 874 -16.07 35.98 0.19
C SER A 874 -17.32 35.53 -0.58
N SER A 875 -17.53 34.20 -0.56
CA SER A 875 -18.77 33.54 -0.09
C SER A 875 -20.15 34.14 -0.46
N TYR A 876 -20.83 33.55 -1.44
CA TYR A 876 -22.30 33.49 -1.51
C TYR A 876 -22.79 32.18 -2.15
N LEU A 877 -24.04 31.79 -1.85
CA LEU A 877 -24.69 30.55 -2.28
C LEU A 877 -25.37 30.68 -3.66
N PRO A 878 -25.37 29.62 -4.51
CA PRO A 878 -26.17 29.58 -5.73
C PRO A 878 -27.61 29.02 -5.49
N PRO A 879 -28.61 29.42 -6.29
CA PRO A 879 -30.01 28.97 -6.16
C PRO A 879 -30.30 27.62 -6.86
N PRO A 880 -31.44 26.94 -6.53
CA PRO A 880 -31.77 25.60 -7.03
C PRO A 880 -32.45 25.57 -8.42
N PRO A 881 -32.41 24.42 -9.14
CA PRO A 881 -32.96 24.26 -10.49
C PRO A 881 -34.46 23.87 -10.55
N PRO A 882 -35.14 24.08 -11.69
CA PRO A 882 -36.56 23.73 -11.90
C PRO A 882 -36.79 22.24 -12.27
N ARG A 883 -38.06 21.79 -12.19
CA ARG A 883 -38.51 20.40 -12.52
C ARG A 883 -39.34 20.33 -13.81
N PRO A 884 -39.24 19.23 -14.58
CA PRO A 884 -40.35 18.62 -15.34
C PRO A 884 -41.10 17.63 -14.41
N VAL A 885 -42.43 17.66 -14.25
CA VAL A 885 -43.52 17.24 -15.16
C VAL A 885 -43.64 15.70 -15.29
N THR A 886 -44.85 15.20 -15.04
CA THR A 886 -45.26 13.79 -14.96
C THR A 886 -46.00 13.30 -16.21
N GLN A 887 -45.97 11.99 -16.48
CA GLN A 887 -47.05 11.29 -17.19
C GLN A 887 -47.10 9.80 -16.81
N SER A 888 -48.21 9.12 -17.13
CA SER A 888 -48.65 7.86 -16.51
C SER A 888 -49.04 6.79 -17.55
N SER A 889 -49.15 5.51 -17.13
CA SER A 889 -49.83 4.34 -17.77
C SER A 889 -48.98 3.06 -17.66
N TYR A 890 -49.51 1.82 -17.62
CA TYR A 890 -50.81 1.30 -17.13
C TYR A 890 -50.61 -0.21 -16.83
N THR A 891 -51.39 -0.80 -15.90
CA THR A 891 -51.44 -2.26 -15.67
C THR A 891 -52.89 -2.76 -15.57
N PRO A 892 -53.27 -3.91 -16.16
CA PRO A 892 -54.55 -4.61 -15.92
C PRO A 892 -54.43 -5.74 -14.87
N SER A 893 -55.55 -6.28 -14.38
CA SER A 893 -55.63 -7.05 -13.13
C SER A 893 -56.58 -8.26 -13.16
N ALA A 894 -56.31 -9.26 -12.29
CA ALA A 894 -57.29 -10.21 -11.69
C ALA A 894 -58.02 -11.18 -12.68
N PRO A 895 -58.90 -12.12 -12.26
CA PRO A 895 -59.37 -12.55 -10.90
C PRO A 895 -59.21 -14.09 -10.65
N ALA A 896 -59.88 -14.77 -9.70
CA ALA A 896 -59.97 -14.66 -8.22
C ALA A 896 -60.94 -15.76 -7.68
N SER A 897 -60.67 -16.46 -6.56
CA SER A 897 -61.69 -17.17 -5.72
C SER A 897 -61.12 -17.91 -4.48
N ASP A 898 -61.73 -17.70 -3.31
CA ASP A 898 -61.66 -18.49 -2.05
C ASP A 898 -62.64 -19.71 -2.06
N PRO A 899 -62.82 -20.57 -0.99
CA PRO A 899 -62.23 -20.60 0.37
C PRO A 899 -61.70 -21.99 0.86
N ALA A 900 -61.21 -22.06 2.12
CA ALA A 900 -60.85 -23.30 2.86
C ALA A 900 -62.07 -23.98 3.54
N PRO A 901 -61.95 -25.22 4.11
CA PRO A 901 -61.73 -25.34 5.58
C PRO A 901 -60.86 -26.61 5.97
N PRO A 902 -61.02 -27.38 7.10
CA PRO A 902 -59.86 -27.89 7.89
C PRO A 902 -59.68 -29.44 7.95
N PRO A 903 -58.61 -29.98 8.59
CA PRO A 903 -58.27 -31.42 8.56
C PRO A 903 -58.92 -32.32 9.66
N PRO A 904 -59.19 -33.62 9.38
CA PRO A 904 -59.72 -34.62 10.33
C PRO A 904 -58.63 -35.50 11.05
N PRO A 905 -59.00 -36.38 12.02
CA PRO A 905 -58.09 -36.97 13.04
C PRO A 905 -57.65 -38.47 12.80
N PRO A 906 -56.80 -39.10 13.66
CA PRO A 906 -56.11 -40.39 13.41
C PRO A 906 -56.80 -41.65 13.99
N PRO A 907 -56.41 -42.88 13.56
CA PRO A 907 -55.49 -43.77 14.31
C PRO A 907 -54.52 -44.57 13.37
N GLY A 908 -53.65 -45.52 13.76
CA GLY A 908 -53.21 -46.08 15.06
C GLY A 908 -53.27 -47.63 15.13
N GLY A 909 -52.17 -48.33 15.47
CA GLY A 909 -52.17 -49.73 16.00
C GLY A 909 -51.32 -50.81 15.27
N GLY A 910 -50.86 -51.83 16.03
CA GLY A 910 -50.23 -53.10 15.56
C GLY A 910 -48.68 -53.15 15.68
N ALA A 911 -48.01 -53.66 16.73
CA ALA A 911 -47.99 -54.98 17.39
C ALA A 911 -47.03 -56.01 16.75
N SER A 912 -46.22 -56.82 17.47
CA SER A 912 -45.94 -57.00 18.93
C SER A 912 -44.39 -57.00 19.17
N GLY A 913 -43.70 -57.56 20.18
CA GLY A 913 -43.94 -58.43 21.36
C GLY A 913 -42.62 -59.20 21.70
N ALA A 914 -42.33 -59.80 22.86
CA ALA A 914 -42.92 -59.83 24.23
C ALA A 914 -41.87 -60.44 25.23
N TYR A 915 -42.18 -60.51 26.55
CA TYR A 915 -41.34 -61.04 27.68
C TYR A 915 -40.07 -60.21 28.01
N GLY A 916 -39.59 -59.98 29.26
CA GLY A 916 -39.99 -60.25 30.67
C GLY A 916 -38.73 -60.34 31.59
N ASN A 917 -38.69 -60.10 32.92
CA ASN A 917 -39.61 -59.53 33.93
C ASN A 917 -38.86 -59.26 35.30
N ALA A 918 -39.34 -58.32 36.15
CA ALA A 918 -38.90 -57.97 37.54
C ALA A 918 -37.44 -57.42 37.73
N GLY A 919 -37.04 -56.67 38.79
CA GLY A 919 -37.69 -56.12 40.01
C GLY A 919 -36.79 -55.07 40.76
N SER A 920 -37.20 -54.49 41.89
CA SER A 920 -36.68 -53.23 42.54
C SER A 920 -36.43 -53.34 44.08
N PRO A 921 -35.99 -52.32 44.91
CA PRO A 921 -35.27 -51.02 44.71
C PRO A 921 -33.96 -50.78 45.58
N PRO A 922 -33.79 -49.85 46.59
CA PRO A 922 -32.81 -48.70 46.55
C PRO A 922 -31.53 -48.69 47.50
N PRO A 923 -31.21 -47.68 48.37
CA PRO A 923 -30.15 -46.60 48.26
C PRO A 923 -29.12 -46.51 49.48
N PRO A 924 -28.41 -45.39 49.87
CA PRO A 924 -27.65 -44.28 49.20
C PRO A 924 -26.12 -44.11 49.62
N PRO A 925 -25.53 -43.06 50.29
CA PRO A 925 -24.15 -42.52 50.02
C PRO A 925 -23.23 -42.42 51.31
N PRO A 926 -22.25 -41.48 51.57
CA PRO A 926 -21.49 -40.48 50.77
C PRO A 926 -19.91 -40.57 50.83
N PRO A 927 -19.10 -39.63 51.42
CA PRO A 927 -18.10 -38.77 50.73
C PRO A 927 -16.61 -39.13 50.99
N PRO A 928 -15.62 -38.37 50.45
CA PRO A 928 -14.87 -37.41 51.30
C PRO A 928 -14.26 -36.16 50.58
N PRO A 929 -13.61 -35.20 51.31
CA PRO A 929 -12.99 -33.99 50.73
C PRO A 929 -11.48 -33.76 51.06
N GLN A 930 -10.91 -32.66 50.51
CA GLN A 930 -9.82 -31.79 51.01
C GLN A 930 -8.29 -32.06 50.78
N GLN A 931 -7.56 -30.92 50.64
CA GLN A 931 -6.11 -30.63 50.85
C GLN A 931 -5.10 -31.11 49.74
N ARG A 932 -4.20 -30.26 49.16
CA ARG A 932 -2.97 -29.54 49.65
C ARG A 932 -1.75 -30.49 49.80
N GLN A 933 -0.48 -30.21 49.42
CA GLN A 933 0.28 -28.97 49.04
C GLN A 933 1.57 -29.25 48.19
N TYR A 934 1.99 -28.27 47.34
CA TYR A 934 3.38 -27.72 47.11
C TYR A 934 4.54 -28.41 46.29
N TYR A 935 5.01 -27.68 45.26
CA TYR A 935 6.40 -27.21 44.90
C TYR A 935 7.61 -28.12 44.53
N TYR A 936 8.15 -27.89 43.29
CA TYR A 936 9.58 -27.84 42.80
C TYR A 936 10.54 -29.05 42.99
N ALA A 937 11.55 -29.38 42.13
CA ALA A 937 12.11 -28.89 40.83
C ALA A 937 12.57 -30.14 39.97
N PRO A 938 13.70 -30.28 39.20
CA PRO A 938 14.77 -29.41 38.63
C PRO A 938 14.96 -29.55 37.07
N PRO A 939 16.04 -29.04 36.39
CA PRO A 939 16.10 -28.89 34.91
C PRO A 939 17.27 -29.54 34.09
N GLN A 940 17.03 -29.77 32.77
CA GLN A 940 17.96 -29.77 31.58
C GLN A 940 19.11 -30.84 31.41
N PRO A 941 19.75 -31.02 30.21
CA PRO A 941 19.47 -30.54 28.82
C PRO A 941 19.61 -31.56 27.62
N SER A 942 19.27 -31.11 26.39
CA SER A 942 19.80 -31.55 25.05
C SER A 942 19.39 -32.93 24.44
N PRO A 943 19.58 -33.19 23.12
CA PRO A 943 18.98 -32.46 21.96
C PRO A 943 18.42 -33.39 20.83
N GLY A 944 17.56 -32.90 19.91
CA GLY A 944 17.06 -33.72 18.79
C GLY A 944 16.34 -32.96 17.65
N GLN A 945 16.27 -33.58 16.46
CA GLN A 945 15.76 -33.01 15.19
C GLN A 945 14.24 -32.73 15.18
N GLY A 946 13.80 -31.83 14.29
CA GLY A 946 12.39 -31.44 14.12
C GLY A 946 11.60 -32.24 13.06
N GLY A 947 10.33 -31.88 12.89
CA GLY A 947 9.42 -32.42 11.87
C GLY A 947 8.01 -31.85 12.03
N TYR A 948 7.38 -31.41 10.92
CA TYR A 948 6.03 -30.83 10.91
C TYR A 948 5.01 -31.84 10.37
N GLN A 949 3.90 -32.07 11.09
CA GLN A 949 2.71 -32.73 10.55
C GLN A 949 1.47 -32.45 11.43
N GLY A 950 0.31 -32.20 10.81
CA GLY A 950 -0.99 -32.35 11.49
C GLY A 950 -2.00 -31.20 11.35
N TYR A 951 -3.18 -31.56 10.83
CA TYR A 951 -4.57 -31.16 11.14
C TYR A 951 -4.81 -30.03 12.19
N GLY A 952 -5.81 -29.14 12.06
CA GLY A 952 -6.79 -28.95 10.98
C GLY A 952 -8.12 -29.72 11.13
N GLU A 953 -9.08 -29.17 11.89
CA GLU A 953 -10.51 -29.38 11.65
C GLU A 953 -11.39 -28.23 12.21
N GLN A 954 -12.61 -28.10 11.70
CA GLN A 954 -13.66 -27.21 12.22
C GLN A 954 -14.78 -28.06 12.83
N SER A 955 -15.53 -27.51 13.80
CA SER A 955 -17.01 -27.59 13.77
C SER A 955 -17.67 -26.72 14.84
N GLN A 956 -18.89 -26.27 14.55
CA GLN A 956 -19.77 -25.56 15.47
C GLN A 956 -20.73 -26.53 16.17
N LEU A 957 -21.31 -26.10 17.29
CA LEU A 957 -22.58 -26.63 17.82
C LEU A 957 -23.56 -25.47 18.06
N GLN A 958 -24.85 -25.79 18.15
CA GLN A 958 -25.94 -24.90 17.71
C GLN A 958 -27.14 -24.91 18.67
N VAL A 959 -27.92 -23.81 18.71
CA VAL A 959 -29.37 -23.76 19.09
C VAL A 959 -29.66 -24.03 20.60
N PRO A 960 -30.80 -23.63 21.23
CA PRO A 960 -32.07 -23.07 20.71
C PRO A 960 -32.52 -21.67 21.23
N PRO A 961 -33.65 -21.11 20.72
CA PRO A 961 -34.21 -19.79 21.07
C PRO A 961 -35.59 -19.85 21.79
N PRO A 962 -36.18 -18.68 22.14
CA PRO A 962 -37.62 -18.50 22.32
C PRO A 962 -38.29 -17.68 21.18
N GLN A 963 -39.63 -17.65 21.14
CA GLN A 963 -40.44 -17.14 20.00
C GLN A 963 -41.16 -15.80 20.28
N GLN A 964 -41.87 -15.28 19.27
CA GLN A 964 -42.45 -13.93 19.20
C GLN A 964 -43.82 -13.75 19.89
N GLY A 965 -44.21 -12.48 20.11
CA GLY A 965 -45.59 -12.03 20.26
C GLY A 965 -45.90 -10.84 19.34
N GLN A 966 -47.16 -10.69 18.91
CA GLN A 966 -47.68 -9.57 18.10
C GLN A 966 -48.49 -8.59 19.02
N GLN A 967 -49.19 -7.51 18.61
CA GLN A 967 -49.74 -7.06 17.31
C GLN A 967 -50.25 -5.57 17.40
N GLN A 968 -50.46 -4.90 16.24
CA GLN A 968 -51.21 -3.63 16.02
C GLN A 968 -50.64 -2.30 16.62
N GLY A 969 -50.85 -1.10 16.04
CA GLY A 969 -51.39 -0.76 14.70
C GLY A 969 -51.67 0.76 14.44
N GLN A 970 -51.82 1.12 13.15
CA GLN A 970 -52.53 2.28 12.55
C GLN A 970 -52.02 3.75 12.54
N GLN A 971 -51.92 4.28 11.30
CA GLN A 971 -52.45 5.55 10.74
C GLN A 971 -51.85 6.99 10.99
N GLN A 972 -51.60 7.65 9.84
CA GLN A 972 -51.80 9.09 9.45
C GLN A 972 -51.13 10.27 10.21
N GLY A 973 -50.75 11.31 9.44
CA GLY A 973 -50.41 12.66 9.95
C GLY A 973 -49.59 13.53 8.95
N GLN A 974 -49.89 14.83 8.84
CA GLN A 974 -49.19 15.81 7.97
C GLN A 974 -49.21 17.23 8.61
N TYR A 975 -48.47 18.20 8.04
CA TYR A 975 -48.27 19.60 8.50
C TYR A 975 -47.37 19.72 9.77
N GLY A 976 -46.60 20.78 10.04
CA GLY A 976 -46.40 22.10 9.40
C GLY A 976 -46.84 23.27 10.30
N ALA A 977 -46.12 24.40 10.48
CA ALA A 977 -44.79 24.81 10.01
C ALA A 977 -44.27 26.13 10.69
N PHE A 978 -42.94 26.37 10.72
CA PHE A 978 -42.24 27.68 10.90
C PHE A 978 -42.50 28.49 12.25
N PRO A 979 -41.94 29.72 12.51
CA PRO A 979 -40.60 29.88 13.11
C PRO A 979 -40.47 30.96 14.27
N PRO A 980 -39.52 31.94 14.39
CA PRO A 980 -39.00 32.47 15.69
C PRO A 980 -39.33 34.01 15.85
N PRO A 981 -38.54 34.96 16.44
CA PRO A 981 -37.29 34.98 17.25
C PRO A 981 -37.36 35.89 18.54
N PRO A 982 -36.42 36.82 18.90
CA PRO A 982 -35.19 36.61 19.70
C PRO A 982 -35.13 37.31 21.11
N PRO A 983 -34.14 38.16 21.56
CA PRO A 983 -33.63 38.14 22.96
C PRO A 983 -33.86 39.47 23.75
N PRO A 984 -33.26 39.65 24.96
CA PRO A 984 -32.10 40.58 25.06
C PRO A 984 -31.06 40.21 26.15
N GLN A 985 -30.26 41.19 26.61
CA GLN A 985 -29.01 41.05 27.40
C GLN A 985 -29.12 41.46 28.89
N GLN A 986 -28.07 41.09 29.65
CA GLN A 986 -27.53 41.68 30.89
C GLN A 986 -28.20 42.93 31.51
N GLN A 987 -28.45 42.93 32.83
CA GLN A 987 -27.78 43.86 33.77
C GLN A 987 -27.95 43.48 35.27
N GLN A 988 -27.53 44.37 36.18
CA GLN A 988 -27.08 44.10 37.56
C GLN A 988 -28.13 44.34 38.68
N GLN A 989 -27.75 43.88 39.89
CA GLN A 989 -27.95 44.50 41.22
C GLN A 989 -29.22 44.25 42.07
N TYR A 990 -28.96 44.18 43.40
CA TYR A 990 -29.80 44.32 44.61
C TYR A 990 -31.25 43.77 44.59
N GLY A 991 -31.72 42.91 45.50
CA GLY A 991 -31.32 42.62 46.88
C GLY A 991 -32.59 42.40 47.75
N TYR A 992 -32.46 41.76 48.93
CA TYR A 992 -33.48 41.70 50.01
C TYR A 992 -34.82 40.95 49.70
N GLN A 993 -35.52 40.24 50.61
CA GLN A 993 -35.24 39.84 52.00
C GLN A 993 -36.26 38.78 52.47
N GLN A 994 -35.80 37.72 53.17
CA GLN A 994 -36.62 36.84 54.05
C GLN A 994 -37.79 36.08 53.36
N GLN A 995 -38.49 35.11 53.98
CA GLN A 995 -38.49 34.66 55.38
C GLN A 995 -38.67 33.11 55.46
N GLN A 996 -38.10 32.52 56.52
CA GLN A 996 -38.49 31.20 57.07
C GLN A 996 -39.81 31.36 57.90
N PRO A 997 -40.37 30.38 58.68
CA PRO A 997 -39.85 29.06 59.09
C PRO A 997 -40.88 27.89 59.08
N TYR A 998 -40.47 26.75 59.69
CA TYR A 998 -41.26 25.60 60.17
C TYR A 998 -41.77 24.58 59.12
N GLY A 999 -41.84 23.28 59.43
CA GLY A 999 -41.30 22.57 60.60
C GLY A 999 -41.93 21.18 60.85
N TYR A 1000 -41.24 20.36 61.67
CA TYR A 1000 -41.66 19.03 62.20
C TYR A 1000 -41.88 17.87 61.20
N GLY A 1001 -41.66 16.63 61.69
CA GLY A 1001 -42.27 15.42 61.06
C GLY A 1001 -41.39 14.20 60.75
N GLY A 1002 -40.53 13.72 61.66
CA GLY A 1002 -40.22 12.28 61.71
C GLY A 1002 -41.40 11.47 62.30
N PRO A 1003 -41.40 10.11 62.32
CA PRO A 1003 -40.19 9.31 62.53
C PRO A 1003 -40.09 7.91 61.84
N GLN A 1004 -38.86 7.37 61.87
CA GLN A 1004 -38.46 5.98 62.20
C GLN A 1004 -38.89 4.72 61.41
N TYR A 1005 -37.84 3.91 61.16
CA TYR A 1005 -37.72 2.43 61.17
C TYR A 1005 -38.46 1.53 60.16
N GLY A 1006 -37.66 0.62 59.58
CA GLY A 1006 -38.09 -0.54 58.79
C GLY A 1006 -36.87 -1.17 58.11
N GLN A 1007 -36.35 -2.29 58.63
CA GLN A 1007 -35.20 -2.99 58.04
C GLN A 1007 -35.61 -4.02 56.98
N GLY A 1008 -34.74 -4.19 55.98
CA GLY A 1008 -34.17 -5.49 55.66
C GLY A 1008 -35.00 -6.52 54.88
N ASN A 1009 -34.64 -6.68 53.60
CA ASN A 1009 -34.01 -7.92 53.14
C ASN A 1009 -33.05 -7.60 51.97
#